data_AF-A0A9P4N7Z3-F1
#
_entry.id   AF-A0A9P4N7Z3-F1
#
_cell.length_a   1.000
_cell.length_b   1.000
_cell.length_c   1.000
_cell.angle_alpha   90.00
_cell.angle_beta   90.00
_cell.angle_gamma   90.00
#
_symmetry.space_group_name_H-M   'P 1'
#
loop_
_entity.id
_entity.type
_entity.pdbx_description
1 polymer ?
#
loop_
_entity_poly.entity_id
_entity_poly.type
_entity_poly.pdbx_seq_one_letter_code
_entity_poly.pdbx_strand_id
1 'polypeptide(L)'
;MEELKKRVAALEDENKALKNSPKPVVKPPRVQVFHVMDDEGKTTCLEPPTWTMNSNGRLELKAELPLLNAELYLQKNDDIIFVVYKWYTVPWMGHREIGRLLDLDTMPDPIPFQETMILRSDELRAAVDLFLTGQSSFRTEFPVFMPNQTIRAPYFFWYRYRTEIHTLSSLQPRHQLMMKTLIQWIEANYKPKYDQFEDQLSRGRISHEFIEFLFRTGEIVVQNERDQVRGFMTTGGIPLEQRHWGRNHKLDLLQQVLPDQIPQNKGNPEPWYWNVPCWAIAYDGEFLRRSTGLQLELRAETHSTEVDIRDLNIYPLRLASGDVQKQLRERGETFWSCRIKRFVAYQGSRDDTLNNDGERYMVDFASYRTLHLEKQGSKRTANSQDKVKILADRMESDEPPDGIEIYLFPPTIPAFSLRRKRWTDLVVDRMTNVTWNKNAFQYLVADDKTKELVQALVANRIAGERNTDLIQGKGNGLIMLLHGGPGTGKTFTAESVAEMAEKPLYPVTCGDIGTEPEQVEKYLESVLHMGKIWDCVVLLDEADVFLEERSMADLARNALVSVFLRVLEYYDGILVLTSNRVGTFDEAFKSRIQLALHYPSLNKSQRCKIWKNFFNRLKSLNEPDIDFDDIECSVTELAAEELNGRQIRNAITTSRQLAKFQGKALSYQHLQHVIRVSGQFEAYVKNTKEGLSDDQVARASGIRF
;
A
#
# COMPACT_ATOMS: atom_id res chain seq x y z
N MET A 1 -9.29 -90.77 -7.81
CA MET A 1 -10.41 -89.79 -7.72
C MET A 1 -10.93 -89.62 -6.30
N GLU A 2 -11.24 -90.70 -5.58
CA GLU A 2 -11.72 -90.65 -4.19
C GLU A 2 -10.68 -90.12 -3.19
N GLU A 3 -9.41 -90.48 -3.38
CA GLU A 3 -8.29 -90.04 -2.54
C GLU A 3 -7.99 -88.54 -2.69
N LEU A 4 -8.16 -88.00 -3.91
CA LEU A 4 -8.07 -86.56 -4.19
C LEU A 4 -9.21 -85.79 -3.51
N LYS A 5 -10.43 -86.32 -3.48
CA LYS A 5 -11.55 -85.70 -2.77
C LYS A 5 -11.33 -85.68 -1.25
N LYS A 6 -10.76 -86.74 -0.67
CA LYS A 6 -10.37 -86.74 0.75
C LYS A 6 -9.26 -85.74 1.06
N ARG A 7 -8.28 -85.57 0.17
CA ARG A 7 -7.19 -84.60 0.36
C ARG A 7 -7.67 -83.15 0.24
N VAL A 8 -8.60 -82.87 -0.67
CA VAL A 8 -9.22 -81.55 -0.80
C VAL A 8 -10.07 -81.23 0.43
N ALA A 9 -10.90 -82.15 0.91
CA ALA A 9 -11.68 -81.96 2.13
C ALA A 9 -10.80 -81.72 3.37
N ALA A 10 -9.69 -82.47 3.49
CA ALA A 10 -8.72 -82.26 4.58
C ALA A 10 -8.05 -80.88 4.51
N LEU A 11 -7.69 -80.41 3.30
CA LEU A 11 -7.12 -79.07 3.09
C LEU A 11 -8.15 -77.95 3.31
N GLU A 12 -9.43 -78.21 3.04
CA GLU A 12 -10.53 -77.28 3.33
C GLU A 12 -10.78 -77.17 4.83
N ASP A 13 -10.77 -78.28 5.57
CA ASP A 13 -10.89 -78.28 7.03
C ASP A 13 -9.65 -77.67 7.71
N GLU A 14 -8.44 -77.91 7.19
CA GLU A 14 -7.21 -77.27 7.65
C GLU A 14 -7.21 -75.76 7.37
N ASN A 15 -7.73 -75.33 6.22
CA ASN A 15 -7.97 -73.90 5.94
C ASN A 15 -9.05 -73.29 6.83
N LYS A 16 -10.08 -74.05 7.19
CA LYS A 16 -11.15 -73.60 8.11
C LYS A 16 -10.60 -73.46 9.53
N ALA A 17 -9.72 -74.36 9.95
CA ALA A 17 -9.01 -74.31 11.23
C ALA A 17 -8.02 -73.14 11.27
N LEU A 18 -7.28 -72.87 10.19
CA LEU A 18 -6.38 -71.71 10.08
C LEU A 18 -7.14 -70.37 10.07
N LYS A 19 -8.31 -70.30 9.41
CA LYS A 19 -9.22 -69.13 9.47
C LYS A 19 -9.85 -68.91 10.84
N ASN A 20 -9.95 -69.96 11.66
CA ASN A 20 -10.46 -69.93 13.03
C ASN A 20 -9.36 -69.86 14.10
N SER A 21 -8.10 -69.65 13.70
CA SER A 21 -7.05 -69.26 14.66
C SER A 21 -7.50 -67.98 15.40
N PRO A 22 -7.24 -67.86 16.71
CA PRO A 22 -7.58 -66.63 17.42
C PRO A 22 -6.90 -65.47 16.69
N LYS A 23 -7.68 -64.45 16.32
CA LYS A 23 -7.15 -63.18 15.79
C LYS A 23 -5.90 -62.84 16.60
N PRO A 24 -4.76 -62.50 15.96
CA PRO A 24 -3.53 -62.20 16.69
C PRO A 24 -3.88 -61.27 17.83
N VAL A 25 -3.48 -61.62 19.06
CA VAL A 25 -3.70 -60.78 20.23
C VAL A 25 -3.16 -59.41 19.86
N VAL A 26 -4.06 -58.46 19.58
CA VAL A 26 -3.67 -57.12 19.14
C VAL A 26 -3.02 -56.50 20.37
N LYS A 27 -1.70 -56.55 20.41
CA LYS A 27 -0.91 -55.89 21.45
C LYS A 27 -1.34 -54.42 21.47
N PRO A 28 -1.47 -53.81 22.68
CA PRO A 28 -1.84 -52.40 22.76
C PRO A 28 -0.83 -51.57 21.97
N PRO A 29 -1.30 -50.57 21.19
CA PRO A 29 -0.41 -49.73 20.42
C PRO A 29 0.60 -49.04 21.34
N ARG A 30 1.88 -49.12 20.97
CA ARG A 30 2.99 -48.56 21.76
C ARG A 30 3.76 -47.50 20.96
N VAL A 31 4.30 -46.53 21.68
CA VAL A 31 5.26 -45.55 21.16
C VAL A 31 6.68 -45.99 21.49
N GLN A 32 7.61 -45.76 20.56
CA GLN A 32 9.05 -45.96 20.81
C GLN A 32 9.78 -44.64 20.69
N VAL A 33 10.64 -44.33 21.66
CA VAL A 33 11.58 -43.22 21.59
C VAL A 33 12.97 -43.76 21.28
N PHE A 34 13.64 -43.17 20.31
CA PHE A 34 15.02 -43.42 19.97
C PHE A 34 15.85 -42.16 20.21
N HIS A 35 17.03 -42.35 20.78
CA HIS A 35 18.00 -41.30 21.02
C HIS A 35 19.12 -41.47 20.00
N VAL A 36 19.33 -40.47 19.15
CA VAL A 36 20.31 -40.52 18.05
C VAL A 36 21.41 -39.52 18.33
N MET A 37 22.65 -40.00 18.38
CA MET A 37 23.83 -39.14 18.47
C MET A 37 24.24 -38.77 17.04
N ASP A 38 24.39 -37.47 16.76
CA ASP A 38 24.82 -36.95 15.45
C ASP A 38 26.35 -37.06 15.31
N ASP A 39 26.87 -38.27 15.46
CA ASP A 39 28.25 -38.67 15.21
C ASP A 39 28.41 -39.21 13.76
N GLU A 40 29.64 -39.49 13.33
CA GLU A 40 29.92 -40.01 11.98
C GLU A 40 29.13 -41.31 11.64
N GLY A 41 28.61 -42.02 12.66
CA GLY A 41 27.85 -43.25 12.53
C GLY A 41 26.33 -43.15 12.76
N LYS A 42 25.82 -41.99 13.19
CA LYS A 42 24.42 -41.77 13.64
C LYS A 42 23.95 -42.83 14.63
N THR A 43 24.72 -43.04 15.69
CA THR A 43 24.46 -44.09 16.68
C THR A 43 23.07 -43.91 17.32
N THR A 44 22.20 -44.92 17.19
CA THR A 44 20.83 -44.93 17.75
C THR A 44 20.76 -45.79 19.01
N CYS A 45 20.10 -45.32 20.06
CA CYS A 45 19.96 -46.03 21.34
C CYS A 45 18.54 -45.88 21.92
N LEU A 46 18.21 -46.77 22.87
CA LEU A 46 16.89 -46.80 23.53
C LEU A 46 16.81 -45.83 24.73
N GLU A 47 17.95 -45.49 25.32
CA GLU A 47 18.07 -44.64 26.49
C GLU A 47 18.81 -43.34 26.13
N PRO A 48 18.60 -42.23 26.87
CA PRO A 48 19.32 -40.98 26.65
C PRO A 48 20.84 -41.18 26.74
N PRO A 49 21.63 -40.51 25.88
CA PRO A 49 23.08 -40.52 26.01
C PRO A 49 23.51 -39.76 27.28
N THR A 50 24.72 -40.06 27.77
CA THR A 50 25.34 -39.35 28.88
C THR A 50 26.60 -38.62 28.42
N TRP A 51 26.99 -37.57 29.16
CA TRP A 51 28.25 -36.88 28.91
C TRP A 51 29.44 -37.72 29.36
N THR A 52 30.47 -37.78 28.52
CA THR A 52 31.75 -38.41 28.84
C THR A 52 32.91 -37.57 28.32
N MET A 53 34.12 -37.83 28.82
CA MET A 53 35.33 -37.16 28.37
C MET A 53 36.18 -38.12 27.55
N ASN A 54 36.62 -37.68 26.38
CA ASN A 54 37.52 -38.45 25.54
C ASN A 54 38.97 -38.35 26.01
N SER A 55 39.85 -39.17 25.41
CA SER A 55 41.27 -39.22 25.74
C SER A 55 42.02 -37.89 25.53
N ASN A 56 41.44 -36.95 24.76
CA ASN A 56 41.99 -35.63 24.47
C ASN A 56 41.40 -34.52 25.36
N GLY A 57 40.61 -34.86 26.39
CA GLY A 57 40.00 -33.90 27.30
C GLY A 57 38.88 -33.06 26.67
N ARG A 58 38.19 -33.60 25.66
CA ARG A 58 36.98 -33.01 25.08
C ARG A 58 35.73 -33.78 25.52
N LEU A 59 34.62 -33.05 25.62
CA LEU A 59 33.30 -33.59 25.92
C LEU A 59 32.80 -34.42 24.72
N GLU A 60 32.28 -35.62 24.98
CA GLU A 60 31.66 -36.52 24.00
C GLU A 60 30.37 -37.11 24.57
N LEU A 61 29.45 -37.47 23.68
CA LEU A 61 28.23 -38.19 24.04
C LEU A 61 28.50 -39.69 24.01
N LYS A 62 28.08 -40.40 25.05
CA LYS A 62 28.17 -41.86 25.14
C LYS A 62 26.79 -42.46 25.25
N ALA A 63 26.50 -43.44 24.40
CA ALA A 63 25.36 -44.34 24.56
C ALA A 63 25.77 -45.55 25.41
N GLU A 64 25.02 -45.88 26.45
CA GLU A 64 25.28 -47.08 27.26
C GLU A 64 24.93 -48.38 26.51
N LEU A 65 23.87 -48.35 25.70
CA LEU A 65 23.36 -49.51 24.96
C LEU A 65 22.96 -49.11 23.52
N PRO A 66 23.93 -49.00 22.58
CA PRO A 66 23.63 -48.69 21.19
C PRO A 66 22.92 -49.85 20.48
N LEU A 67 21.93 -49.53 19.66
CA LEU A 67 21.25 -50.48 18.80
C LEU A 67 22.07 -50.73 17.53
N LEU A 68 22.43 -51.99 17.29
CA LEU A 68 23.12 -52.41 16.07
C LEU A 68 22.30 -52.15 14.80
N ASN A 69 20.97 -52.30 14.87
CA ASN A 69 20.07 -52.04 13.76
C ASN A 69 18.67 -51.68 14.27
N ALA A 70 18.32 -50.40 14.21
CA ALA A 70 17.02 -49.89 14.65
C ALA A 70 15.86 -50.43 13.79
N GLU A 71 16.06 -50.66 12.49
CA GLU A 71 15.00 -51.18 11.61
C GLU A 71 14.66 -52.64 11.93
N LEU A 72 15.66 -53.48 12.24
CA LEU A 72 15.43 -54.84 12.71
C LEU A 72 14.69 -54.86 14.07
N TYR A 73 14.98 -53.90 14.95
CA TYR A 73 14.22 -53.75 16.21
C TYR A 73 12.75 -53.42 15.93
N LEU A 74 12.48 -52.47 15.03
CA LEU A 74 11.11 -52.11 14.64
C LEU A 74 10.37 -53.25 13.94
N GLN A 75 11.03 -54.02 13.07
CA GLN A 75 10.43 -55.18 12.40
C GLN A 75 10.02 -56.29 13.38
N LYS A 76 10.74 -56.45 14.49
CA LYS A 76 10.41 -57.42 15.55
C LYS A 76 9.30 -56.95 16.48
N ASN A 77 8.98 -55.66 16.49
CA ASN A 77 8.00 -55.03 17.37
C ASN A 77 6.90 -54.37 16.53
N ASP A 78 5.99 -55.20 16.03
CA ASP A 78 4.83 -54.80 15.21
C ASP A 78 3.77 -53.97 15.96
N ASP A 79 3.86 -53.93 17.29
CA ASP A 79 3.03 -53.12 18.19
C ASP A 79 3.40 -51.63 18.21
N ILE A 80 4.57 -51.25 17.68
CA ILE A 80 5.03 -49.87 17.64
C ILE A 80 4.33 -49.11 16.50
N ILE A 81 3.42 -48.20 16.87
CA ILE A 81 2.60 -47.46 15.89
C ILE A 81 3.28 -46.20 15.35
N PHE A 82 4.14 -45.55 16.14
CA PHE A 82 4.98 -44.42 15.73
C PHE A 82 6.28 -44.38 16.55
N VAL A 83 7.29 -43.73 15.99
CA VAL A 83 8.63 -43.62 16.56
C VAL A 83 9.00 -42.16 16.70
N VAL A 84 9.59 -41.78 17.83
CA VAL A 84 10.11 -40.43 18.08
C VAL A 84 11.63 -40.50 18.16
N TYR A 85 12.31 -39.70 17.37
CA TYR A 85 13.76 -39.56 17.35
C TYR A 85 14.15 -38.25 18.04
N LYS A 86 14.94 -38.36 19.10
CA LYS A 86 15.59 -37.24 19.79
C LYS A 86 17.05 -37.20 19.36
N TRP A 87 17.47 -36.09 18.75
CA TRP A 87 18.81 -35.92 18.18
C TRP A 87 19.70 -35.13 19.13
N TYR A 88 20.89 -35.66 19.39
CA TYR A 88 21.88 -35.09 20.30
C TYR A 88 23.14 -34.77 19.52
N THR A 89 23.77 -33.65 19.84
CA THR A 89 25.06 -33.26 19.26
C THR A 89 25.95 -32.70 20.36
N VAL A 90 27.26 -32.80 20.17
CA VAL A 90 28.22 -32.18 21.08
C VAL A 90 28.34 -30.70 20.71
N PRO A 91 27.97 -29.76 21.59
CA PRO A 91 28.15 -28.34 21.31
C PRO A 91 29.63 -27.99 21.24
N TRP A 92 29.98 -27.01 20.40
CA TRP A 92 31.34 -26.49 20.38
C TRP A 92 31.60 -25.63 21.63
N MET A 93 32.37 -26.16 22.58
CA MET A 93 32.74 -25.48 23.84
C MET A 93 34.26 -25.26 23.92
N GLY A 94 34.65 -24.08 24.43
CA GLY A 94 36.05 -23.77 24.74
C GLY A 94 36.50 -24.38 26.07
N HIS A 95 37.82 -24.56 26.25
CA HIS A 95 38.38 -25.19 27.47
C HIS A 95 37.94 -24.54 28.80
N ARG A 96 37.69 -23.22 28.83
CA ARG A 96 37.18 -22.54 30.05
C ARG A 96 35.72 -22.89 30.37
N GLU A 97 34.90 -23.07 29.35
CA GLU A 97 33.47 -23.40 29.52
C GLU A 97 33.33 -24.86 29.99
N ILE A 98 34.15 -25.76 29.43
CA ILE A 98 34.27 -27.15 29.88
C ILE A 98 34.75 -27.22 31.33
N GLY A 99 35.76 -26.42 31.71
CA GLY A 99 36.23 -26.35 33.10
C GLY A 99 35.12 -25.99 34.08
N ARG A 100 34.30 -24.98 33.77
CA ARG A 100 33.16 -24.58 34.62
C ARG A 100 32.08 -25.66 34.74
N LEU A 101 31.85 -26.44 33.69
CA LEU A 101 30.91 -27.56 33.72
C LEU A 101 31.43 -28.70 34.60
N LEU A 102 32.73 -28.98 34.55
CA LEU A 102 33.37 -29.98 35.40
C LEU A 102 33.44 -29.58 36.88
N ASP A 103 33.34 -28.29 37.19
CA ASP A 103 33.26 -27.77 38.56
C ASP A 103 31.85 -27.97 39.20
N LEU A 104 30.86 -28.45 38.44
CA LEU A 104 29.53 -28.80 38.97
C LEU A 104 29.56 -30.18 39.65
N ASP A 105 28.92 -30.30 40.82
CA ASP A 105 28.80 -31.57 41.56
C ASP A 105 28.09 -32.68 40.74
N THR A 106 27.20 -32.29 39.84
CA THR A 106 26.50 -33.17 38.90
C THR A 106 26.37 -32.48 37.54
N MET A 107 26.87 -33.14 36.50
CA MET A 107 26.67 -32.69 35.12
C MET A 107 25.19 -32.77 34.75
N PRO A 108 24.65 -31.76 34.06
CA PRO A 108 23.28 -31.81 33.54
C PRO A 108 23.15 -32.90 32.48
N ASP A 109 21.96 -33.48 32.34
CA ASP A 109 21.69 -34.44 31.26
C ASP A 109 21.82 -33.76 29.88
N PRO A 110 22.30 -34.46 28.85
CA PRO A 110 22.30 -33.94 27.49
C PRO A 110 20.88 -33.58 27.02
N ILE A 111 20.72 -32.40 26.42
CA ILE A 111 19.44 -31.92 25.89
C ILE A 111 19.42 -32.15 24.37
N PRO A 112 18.36 -32.74 23.79
CA PRO A 112 18.28 -32.92 22.35
C PRO A 112 18.10 -31.58 21.63
N PHE A 113 18.87 -31.34 20.56
CA PHE A 113 18.76 -30.11 19.76
C PHE A 113 17.59 -30.17 18.77
N GLN A 114 17.14 -31.37 18.43
CA GLN A 114 16.04 -31.61 17.51
C GLN A 114 15.25 -32.86 17.90
N GLU A 115 13.93 -32.80 17.69
CA GLU A 115 13.04 -33.95 17.86
C GLU A 115 12.14 -34.10 16.63
N THR A 116 11.99 -35.35 16.18
CA THR A 116 11.20 -35.71 15.00
C THR A 116 10.39 -36.97 15.24
N MET A 117 9.22 -37.10 14.63
CA MET A 117 8.32 -38.23 14.74
C MET A 117 8.07 -38.85 13.37
N ILE A 118 8.02 -40.19 13.30
CA ILE A 118 7.65 -40.94 12.10
C ILE A 118 6.49 -41.87 12.45
N LEU A 119 5.36 -41.70 11.75
CA LEU A 119 4.22 -42.61 11.85
C LEU A 119 4.53 -43.89 11.07
N ARG A 120 4.49 -45.05 11.71
CA ARG A 120 4.85 -46.35 11.08
C ARG A 120 3.64 -47.14 10.63
N SER A 121 2.59 -47.17 11.44
CA SER A 121 1.36 -47.90 11.13
C SER A 121 0.56 -47.21 10.03
N ASP A 122 0.21 -47.95 8.98
CA ASP A 122 -0.65 -47.44 7.90
C ASP A 122 -2.05 -47.08 8.40
N GLU A 123 -2.55 -47.80 9.41
CA GLU A 123 -3.83 -47.48 10.07
C GLU A 123 -3.75 -46.16 10.85
N LEU A 124 -2.63 -45.89 11.53
CA LEU A 124 -2.42 -44.61 12.20
C LEU A 124 -2.28 -43.47 11.18
N ARG A 125 -1.55 -43.68 10.08
CA ARG A 125 -1.41 -42.68 9.01
C ARG A 125 -2.78 -42.34 8.40
N ALA A 126 -3.60 -43.36 8.13
CA ALA A 126 -4.95 -43.18 7.63
C ALA A 126 -5.83 -42.46 8.66
N ALA A 127 -5.72 -42.79 9.96
CA ALA A 127 -6.46 -42.12 11.03
C ALA A 127 -6.08 -40.63 11.14
N VAL A 128 -4.79 -40.30 11.06
CA VAL A 128 -4.29 -38.93 11.08
C VAL A 128 -4.76 -38.17 9.83
N ASP A 129 -4.65 -38.77 8.64
CA ASP A 129 -5.11 -38.14 7.40
C ASP A 129 -6.63 -37.88 7.42
N LEU A 130 -7.44 -38.84 7.87
CA LEU A 130 -8.89 -38.68 8.02
C LEU A 130 -9.26 -37.59 9.01
N PHE A 131 -8.57 -37.52 10.16
CA PHE A 131 -8.79 -36.45 11.14
C PHE A 131 -8.47 -35.08 10.55
N LEU A 132 -7.31 -34.94 9.90
CA LEU A 132 -6.84 -33.65 9.37
C LEU A 132 -7.61 -33.21 8.13
N THR A 133 -8.01 -34.13 7.24
CA THR A 133 -8.86 -33.82 6.07
C THR A 133 -10.29 -33.47 6.46
N GLY A 134 -10.75 -33.90 7.64
CA GLY A 134 -12.01 -33.44 8.23
C GLY A 134 -12.01 -31.94 8.57
N GLN A 135 -10.83 -31.31 8.66
CA GLN A 135 -10.70 -29.89 9.00
C GLN A 135 -10.61 -29.01 7.76
N SER A 136 -11.53 -28.05 7.69
CA SER A 136 -11.70 -27.20 6.49
C SER A 136 -10.48 -26.35 6.14
N SER A 137 -9.67 -25.91 7.12
CA SER A 137 -8.50 -25.06 6.91
C SER A 137 -7.16 -25.82 6.82
N PHE A 138 -7.13 -27.13 7.10
CA PHE A 138 -5.87 -27.87 7.25
C PHE A 138 -4.97 -27.85 6.02
N ARG A 139 -5.53 -28.14 4.83
CA ARG A 139 -4.75 -28.17 3.58
C ARG A 139 -4.20 -26.79 3.21
N THR A 140 -4.82 -25.71 3.68
CA THR A 140 -4.36 -24.33 3.48
C THR A 140 -3.24 -23.98 4.45
N GLU A 141 -3.36 -24.38 5.72
CA GLU A 141 -2.36 -24.07 6.76
C GLU A 141 -1.10 -24.94 6.64
N PHE A 142 -1.26 -26.20 6.23
CA PHE A 142 -0.19 -27.20 6.13
C PHE A 142 -0.18 -27.88 4.74
N PRO A 143 0.09 -27.14 3.65
CA PRO A 143 -0.01 -27.67 2.28
C PRO A 143 0.99 -28.80 1.98
N VAL A 144 2.12 -28.82 2.68
CA VAL A 144 3.21 -29.80 2.49
C VAL A 144 3.11 -30.96 3.49
N PHE A 145 2.20 -30.93 4.47
CA PHE A 145 2.12 -31.97 5.48
C PHE A 145 1.61 -33.28 4.89
N MET A 146 2.39 -34.35 5.09
CA MET A 146 2.04 -35.70 4.71
C MET A 146 2.30 -36.65 5.88
N PRO A 147 1.31 -37.46 6.32
CA PRO A 147 1.47 -38.38 7.45
C PRO A 147 2.56 -39.45 7.28
N ASN A 148 2.99 -39.70 6.04
CA ASN A 148 4.06 -40.65 5.72
C ASN A 148 5.48 -40.05 5.80
N GLN A 149 5.59 -38.73 5.97
CA GLN A 149 6.87 -38.03 6.11
C GLN A 149 7.25 -37.86 7.59
N THR A 150 8.46 -37.38 7.82
CA THR A 150 8.95 -37.07 9.17
C THR A 150 8.32 -35.78 9.66
N ILE A 151 7.69 -35.83 10.82
CA ILE A 151 7.00 -34.70 11.46
C ILE A 151 7.92 -34.11 12.53
N ARG A 152 8.24 -32.82 12.44
CA ARG A 152 9.15 -32.17 13.40
C ARG A 152 8.41 -31.63 14.63
N ALA A 153 9.01 -31.77 15.81
CA ALA A 153 8.57 -31.07 17.01
C ALA A 153 8.66 -29.55 16.79
N PRO A 154 7.76 -28.72 17.36
CA PRO A 154 6.81 -29.03 18.43
C PRO A 154 5.42 -29.48 17.94
N TYR A 155 5.32 -30.17 16.80
CA TYR A 155 4.06 -30.76 16.31
C TYR A 155 2.94 -29.75 16.10
N PHE A 156 3.22 -28.68 15.35
CA PHE A 156 2.28 -27.59 15.08
C PHE A 156 0.91 -28.05 14.57
N PHE A 157 0.85 -29.11 13.75
CA PHE A 157 -0.41 -29.66 13.27
C PHE A 157 -1.34 -30.04 14.44
N TRP A 158 -0.82 -30.64 15.51
CA TRP A 158 -1.62 -31.00 16.67
C TRP A 158 -2.01 -29.76 17.48
N TYR A 159 -1.04 -28.88 17.76
CA TYR A 159 -1.30 -27.63 18.48
C TYR A 159 -2.46 -26.83 17.87
N ARG A 160 -2.52 -26.73 16.53
CA ARG A 160 -3.59 -25.97 15.83
C ARG A 160 -4.98 -26.58 16.00
N TYR A 161 -5.11 -27.91 15.95
CA TYR A 161 -6.41 -28.61 15.98
C TYR A 161 -6.69 -29.30 17.32
N ARG A 162 -5.96 -28.94 18.38
CA ARG A 162 -6.08 -29.50 19.73
C ARG A 162 -7.49 -29.38 20.31
N THR A 163 -8.17 -28.27 20.04
CA THR A 163 -9.55 -27.99 20.50
C THR A 163 -10.60 -28.87 19.81
N GLU A 164 -10.25 -29.45 18.67
CA GLU A 164 -11.15 -30.27 17.86
C GLU A 164 -11.05 -31.76 18.17
N ILE A 165 -10.45 -32.12 19.31
CA ILE A 165 -10.30 -33.51 19.78
C ILE A 165 -11.63 -34.30 19.79
N HIS A 166 -12.76 -33.63 19.92
CA HIS A 166 -14.10 -34.23 19.90
C HIS A 166 -14.44 -34.89 18.55
N THR A 167 -13.88 -34.41 17.43
CA THR A 167 -14.12 -34.98 16.09
C THR A 167 -13.55 -36.39 15.94
N LEU A 168 -12.63 -36.81 16.81
CA LEU A 168 -12.10 -38.17 16.85
C LEU A 168 -13.18 -39.23 17.09
N SER A 169 -14.30 -38.86 17.71
CA SER A 169 -15.43 -39.77 17.97
C SER A 169 -16.07 -40.32 16.68
N SER A 170 -15.85 -39.63 15.55
CA SER A 170 -16.34 -40.03 14.21
C SER A 170 -15.50 -41.15 13.57
N LEU A 171 -14.28 -41.41 14.05
CA LEU A 171 -13.39 -42.41 13.50
C LEU A 171 -13.76 -43.82 13.98
N GLN A 172 -13.32 -44.85 13.26
CA GLN A 172 -13.49 -46.24 13.71
C GLN A 172 -12.79 -46.49 15.06
N PRO A 173 -13.31 -47.39 15.92
CA PRO A 173 -12.77 -47.61 17.27
C PRO A 173 -11.26 -47.90 17.32
N ARG A 174 -10.72 -48.60 16.30
CA ARG A 174 -9.29 -48.90 16.19
C ARG A 174 -8.46 -47.65 15.89
N HIS A 175 -8.92 -46.79 14.97
CA HIS A 175 -8.30 -45.49 14.69
C HIS A 175 -8.35 -44.57 15.91
N GLN A 176 -9.45 -44.58 16.66
CA GLN A 176 -9.57 -43.81 17.90
C GLN A 176 -8.51 -44.22 18.94
N LEU A 177 -8.28 -45.53 19.12
CA LEU A 177 -7.29 -46.03 20.06
C LEU A 177 -5.86 -45.58 19.69
N MET A 178 -5.51 -45.69 18.40
CA MET A 178 -4.20 -45.27 17.90
C MET A 178 -4.01 -43.75 18.01
N MET A 179 -5.01 -42.97 17.62
CA MET A 179 -5.00 -41.50 17.76
C MET A 179 -4.88 -41.07 19.22
N LYS A 180 -5.62 -41.71 20.14
CA LYS A 180 -5.51 -41.44 21.59
C LYS A 180 -4.10 -41.68 22.10
N THR A 181 -3.45 -42.75 21.66
CA THR A 181 -2.06 -43.06 22.06
C THR A 181 -1.09 -41.99 21.57
N LEU A 182 -1.22 -41.56 20.32
CA LEU A 182 -0.43 -40.46 19.74
C LEU A 182 -0.64 -39.15 20.51
N ILE A 183 -1.91 -38.78 20.74
CA ILE A 183 -2.29 -37.53 21.42
C ILE A 183 -1.82 -37.52 22.87
N GLN A 184 -2.01 -38.62 23.60
CA GLN A 184 -1.55 -38.73 24.98
C GLN A 184 -0.03 -38.52 25.08
N TRP A 185 0.74 -39.04 24.13
CA TRP A 185 2.17 -38.81 24.09
C TRP A 185 2.51 -37.35 23.79
N ILE A 186 1.90 -36.73 22.78
CA ILE A 186 2.16 -35.32 22.44
C ILE A 186 1.77 -34.41 23.62
N GLU A 187 0.58 -34.59 24.19
CA GLU A 187 0.10 -33.81 25.34
C GLU A 187 1.01 -33.99 26.57
N ALA A 188 1.46 -35.21 26.87
CA ALA A 188 2.34 -35.43 28.03
C ALA A 188 3.69 -34.68 27.92
N ASN A 189 4.19 -34.45 26.70
CA ASN A 189 5.50 -33.84 26.48
C ASN A 189 5.42 -32.34 26.12
N TYR A 190 4.38 -31.89 25.41
CA TYR A 190 4.32 -30.54 24.83
C TYR A 190 3.17 -29.68 25.35
N LYS A 191 2.20 -30.24 26.10
CA LYS A 191 1.12 -29.44 26.69
C LYS A 191 1.63 -28.25 27.51
N PRO A 192 2.59 -28.40 28.44
CA PRO A 192 3.07 -27.27 29.23
C PRO A 192 3.65 -26.15 28.34
N LYS A 193 4.32 -26.53 27.26
CA LYS A 193 4.91 -25.61 26.28
C LYS A 193 3.83 -24.86 25.48
N TYR A 194 2.78 -25.55 25.06
CA TYR A 194 1.64 -24.92 24.39
C TYR A 194 0.89 -23.97 25.32
N ASP A 195 0.61 -24.40 26.55
CA ASP A 195 -0.14 -23.62 27.53
C ASP A 195 0.66 -22.35 27.92
N GLN A 196 1.99 -22.43 28.03
CA GLN A 196 2.85 -21.27 28.28
C GLN A 196 2.83 -20.26 27.11
N PHE A 197 2.85 -20.73 25.87
CA PHE A 197 2.71 -19.85 24.71
C PHE A 197 1.34 -19.17 24.66
N GLU A 198 0.26 -19.92 24.91
CA GLU A 198 -1.10 -19.36 24.95
C GLU A 198 -1.25 -18.31 26.05
N ASP A 199 -0.64 -18.52 27.21
CA ASP A 199 -0.58 -17.53 28.29
C ASP A 199 0.16 -16.25 27.84
N GLN A 200 1.36 -16.37 27.27
CA GLN A 200 2.10 -15.20 26.75
C GLN A 200 1.29 -14.44 25.71
N LEU A 201 0.68 -15.17 24.77
CA LEU A 201 -0.15 -14.60 23.72
C LEU A 201 -1.38 -13.87 24.27
N SER A 202 -2.01 -14.41 25.32
CA SER A 202 -3.15 -13.76 26.00
C SER A 202 -2.76 -12.44 26.67
N ARG A 203 -1.50 -12.33 27.12
CA ARG A 203 -0.90 -11.11 27.68
C ARG A 203 -0.33 -10.16 26.60
N GLY A 204 -0.43 -10.52 25.31
CA GLY A 204 0.11 -9.74 24.20
C GLY A 204 1.64 -9.75 24.13
N ARG A 205 2.29 -10.72 24.77
CA ARG A 205 3.75 -10.83 24.86
C ARG A 205 4.27 -12.06 24.13
N ILE A 206 5.55 -12.03 23.78
CA ILE A 206 6.23 -13.17 23.17
C ILE A 206 7.70 -13.21 23.60
N SER A 207 8.21 -14.41 23.85
CA SER A 207 9.65 -14.64 24.01
C SER A 207 10.25 -15.31 22.77
N HIS A 208 11.58 -15.29 22.68
CA HIS A 208 12.31 -15.94 21.59
C HIS A 208 11.92 -17.42 21.44
N GLU A 209 11.74 -18.14 22.56
CA GLU A 209 11.40 -19.58 22.57
C GLU A 209 10.12 -19.90 21.77
N PHE A 210 9.15 -18.98 21.75
CA PHE A 210 7.82 -19.21 21.19
C PHE A 210 7.55 -18.49 19.88
N ILE A 211 8.55 -17.79 19.33
CA ILE A 211 8.37 -16.99 18.11
C ILE A 211 7.92 -17.83 16.91
N GLU A 212 8.33 -19.10 16.86
CA GLU A 212 7.94 -20.06 15.83
C GLU A 212 6.42 -20.34 15.82
N PHE A 213 5.72 -20.14 16.93
CA PHE A 213 4.26 -20.34 17.05
C PHE A 213 3.43 -19.13 16.62
N LEU A 214 4.06 -17.94 16.55
CA LEU A 214 3.38 -16.66 16.37
C LEU A 214 2.66 -16.56 15.01
N PHE A 215 3.33 -17.01 13.95
CA PHE A 215 2.86 -16.90 12.56
C PHE A 215 2.16 -18.17 12.07
N ARG A 216 1.08 -18.00 11.31
CA ARG A 216 0.37 -19.08 10.61
C ARG A 216 0.55 -18.93 9.11
N THR A 217 0.48 -20.02 8.36
CA THR A 217 0.38 -19.98 6.89
C THR A 217 -0.98 -19.43 6.48
N GLY A 218 -1.03 -18.54 5.48
CA GLY A 218 -2.28 -17.94 4.99
C GLY A 218 -2.85 -16.83 5.88
N GLU A 219 -2.13 -16.40 6.90
CA GLU A 219 -2.49 -15.30 7.79
C GLU A 219 -1.90 -13.97 7.29
N ILE A 220 -2.58 -12.86 7.60
CA ILE A 220 -2.04 -11.52 7.33
C ILE A 220 -1.06 -11.12 8.43
N VAL A 221 0.12 -10.68 8.00
CA VAL A 221 1.15 -10.06 8.82
C VAL A 221 1.19 -8.57 8.49
N VAL A 222 1.27 -7.78 9.54
CA VAL A 222 1.45 -6.34 9.47
C VAL A 222 2.92 -6.03 9.68
N GLN A 223 3.47 -5.18 8.81
CA GLN A 223 4.77 -4.55 8.99
C GLN A 223 4.56 -3.08 9.30
N ASN A 224 5.28 -2.56 10.30
CA ASN A 224 5.27 -1.14 10.64
C ASN A 224 6.63 -0.52 10.28
N GLU A 225 6.69 0.25 9.18
CA GLU A 225 7.90 0.96 8.75
C GLU A 225 7.64 2.47 8.69
N ARG A 226 8.32 3.25 9.53
CA ARG A 226 8.41 4.73 9.41
C ARG A 226 7.07 5.40 9.09
N ASP A 227 6.04 5.11 9.89
CA ASP A 227 4.68 5.69 9.76
C ASP A 227 3.84 5.14 8.58
N GLN A 228 4.30 4.08 7.92
CA GLN A 228 3.54 3.33 6.92
C GLN A 228 3.34 1.88 7.37
N VAL A 229 2.08 1.55 7.62
CA VAL A 229 1.65 0.19 7.96
C VAL A 229 1.40 -0.59 6.68
N ARG A 230 1.89 -1.83 6.54
CA ARG A 230 1.67 -2.64 5.34
C ARG A 230 1.26 -4.08 5.67
N GLY A 231 0.27 -4.60 4.96
CA GLY A 231 -0.18 -5.98 5.08
C GLY A 231 0.51 -6.91 4.08
N PHE A 232 0.86 -8.10 4.53
CA PHE A 232 1.43 -9.20 3.75
C PHE A 232 0.73 -10.49 4.11
N MET A 233 0.63 -11.44 3.19
CA MET A 233 0.11 -12.77 3.47
C MET A 233 1.25 -13.79 3.55
N THR A 234 1.28 -14.59 4.59
CA THR A 234 2.29 -15.64 4.78
C THR A 234 2.10 -16.79 3.78
N THR A 235 3.19 -17.26 3.17
CA THR A 235 3.18 -18.44 2.27
C THR A 235 3.52 -19.74 2.99
N GLY A 236 4.06 -19.66 4.20
CA GLY A 236 4.39 -20.78 5.07
C GLY A 236 4.74 -20.29 6.48
N GLY A 237 4.95 -21.24 7.39
CA GLY A 237 5.55 -20.95 8.70
C GLY A 237 7.01 -20.48 8.57
N ILE A 238 7.59 -19.98 9.67
CA ILE A 238 9.02 -19.66 9.73
C ILE A 238 9.81 -20.93 9.40
N PRO A 239 10.68 -20.92 8.36
CA PRO A 239 11.45 -22.11 8.00
C PRO A 239 12.31 -22.56 9.19
N LEU A 240 12.07 -23.78 9.68
CA LEU A 240 12.80 -24.37 10.80
C LEU A 240 14.29 -24.64 10.48
N GLU A 241 14.69 -24.48 9.21
CA GLU A 241 16.06 -24.56 8.71
C GLU A 241 16.86 -23.27 8.98
N GLN A 242 16.19 -22.13 9.18
CA GLN A 242 16.84 -20.88 9.59
C GLN A 242 17.26 -20.82 11.06
N ARG A 243 17.24 -21.96 11.76
CA ARG A 243 18.17 -22.21 12.86
C ARG A 243 19.60 -22.40 12.31
N HIS A 244 20.05 -21.54 11.40
CA HIS A 244 21.41 -21.62 10.90
C HIS A 244 22.34 -20.96 11.90
N TRP A 245 23.13 -21.80 12.58
CA TRP A 245 24.55 -21.62 12.93
C TRP A 245 25.09 -20.18 12.98
N GLY A 246 24.40 -19.28 13.67
CA GLY A 246 24.92 -18.00 14.13
C GLY A 246 25.62 -18.20 15.48
N ARG A 247 26.43 -17.22 15.91
CA ARG A 247 27.29 -17.24 17.12
C ARG A 247 26.59 -17.64 18.45
N ASN A 248 25.28 -17.88 18.47
CA ASN A 248 24.45 -18.06 19.66
C ASN A 248 24.16 -19.53 20.03
N HIS A 249 24.55 -20.54 19.24
CA HIS A 249 24.50 -21.93 19.73
C HIS A 249 25.45 -22.17 20.91
N LYS A 250 26.41 -21.26 21.10
CA LYS A 250 27.27 -21.19 22.28
C LYS A 250 26.52 -20.79 23.56
N LEU A 251 25.43 -20.03 23.44
CA LEU A 251 24.65 -19.55 24.58
C LEU A 251 23.45 -20.45 24.91
N ASP A 252 22.80 -21.13 23.96
CA ASP A 252 21.57 -21.91 24.24
C ASP A 252 21.76 -23.00 25.30
N LEU A 253 22.79 -23.84 25.17
CA LEU A 253 23.09 -24.89 26.13
C LEU A 253 23.66 -24.32 27.44
N LEU A 254 24.45 -23.25 27.39
CA LEU A 254 24.97 -22.60 28.60
C LEU A 254 23.89 -21.80 29.36
N GLN A 255 22.86 -21.29 28.69
CA GLN A 255 21.78 -20.50 29.30
C GLN A 255 20.69 -21.40 29.90
N GLN A 256 20.48 -22.59 29.32
CA GLN A 256 19.63 -23.63 29.91
C GLN A 256 20.29 -24.33 31.11
N VAL A 257 21.63 -24.42 31.12
CA VAL A 257 22.39 -25.12 32.17
C VAL A 257 22.94 -24.18 33.26
N LEU A 258 23.30 -22.93 32.92
CA LEU A 258 23.91 -21.93 33.81
C LEU A 258 23.31 -20.52 33.57
N PRO A 259 22.04 -20.28 33.99
CA PRO A 259 21.35 -19.00 33.73
C PRO A 259 22.03 -17.78 34.39
N ASP A 260 22.72 -17.96 35.53
CA ASP A 260 23.23 -16.85 36.36
C ASP A 260 24.67 -16.38 36.04
N GLN A 261 25.35 -16.98 35.05
CA GLN A 261 26.81 -16.80 34.86
C GLN A 261 27.23 -16.29 33.47
N ILE A 262 26.27 -15.89 32.63
CA ILE A 262 26.56 -15.31 31.32
C ILE A 262 27.00 -13.85 31.54
N PRO A 263 28.10 -13.38 30.92
CA PRO A 263 28.47 -11.97 31.00
C PRO A 263 27.31 -11.11 30.50
N GLN A 264 26.71 -10.31 31.38
CA GLN A 264 25.79 -9.26 30.96
C GLN A 264 26.55 -8.36 30.00
N ASN A 265 26.20 -8.42 28.71
CA ASN A 265 26.74 -7.50 27.74
C ASN A 265 26.14 -6.14 28.11
N LYS A 266 26.93 -5.24 28.70
CA LYS A 266 26.51 -3.88 29.12
C LYS A 266 26.32 -2.93 27.91
N GLY A 267 25.77 -3.45 26.82
CA GLY A 267 25.43 -2.74 25.58
C GLY A 267 24.06 -3.19 25.08
N ASN A 268 23.49 -2.46 24.11
CA ASN A 268 22.22 -2.83 23.49
C ASN A 268 22.20 -4.33 23.10
N PRO A 269 21.15 -5.09 23.48
CA PRO A 269 21.06 -6.50 23.10
C PRO A 269 21.06 -6.63 21.58
N GLU A 270 21.90 -7.53 21.04
CA GLU A 270 21.93 -7.81 19.61
C GLU A 270 20.59 -8.43 19.18
N PRO A 271 19.93 -7.93 18.13
CA PRO A 271 18.66 -8.46 17.66
C PRO A 271 18.78 -9.87 17.08
N TRP A 272 17.78 -10.71 17.35
CA TRP A 272 17.56 -11.96 16.63
C TRP A 272 16.72 -11.72 15.38
N TYR A 273 17.00 -12.49 14.33
CA TYR A 273 16.38 -12.35 13.03
C TYR A 273 15.78 -13.65 12.50
N TRP A 274 14.59 -13.57 11.93
CA TRP A 274 13.95 -14.66 11.20
C TRP A 274 13.39 -14.17 9.87
N ASN A 275 13.43 -15.00 8.83
CA ASN A 275 12.75 -14.70 7.58
C ASN A 275 11.34 -15.31 7.58
N VAL A 276 10.33 -14.47 7.45
CA VAL A 276 8.94 -14.86 7.27
C VAL A 276 8.62 -14.79 5.77
N PRO A 277 8.45 -15.94 5.09
CA PRO A 277 8.12 -15.96 3.69
C PRO A 277 6.67 -15.52 3.50
N CYS A 278 6.47 -14.48 2.70
CA CYS A 278 5.18 -13.86 2.49
C CYS A 278 5.01 -13.35 1.05
N TRP A 279 3.87 -12.77 0.78
CA TRP A 279 3.60 -12.08 -0.47
C TRP A 279 2.64 -10.91 -0.23
N ALA A 280 2.70 -9.91 -1.11
CA ALA A 280 1.76 -8.80 -1.12
C ALA A 280 1.24 -8.56 -2.54
N ILE A 281 0.17 -7.76 -2.64
CA ILE A 281 -0.36 -7.33 -3.93
C ILE A 281 0.57 -6.23 -4.48
N ALA A 282 0.93 -6.36 -5.75
CA ALA A 282 1.51 -5.31 -6.56
C ALA A 282 0.53 -4.94 -7.67
N TYR A 283 0.60 -3.71 -8.16
CA TYR A 283 -0.27 -3.24 -9.23
C TYR A 283 0.55 -2.50 -10.29
N ASP A 284 0.49 -3.00 -11.52
CA ASP A 284 1.12 -2.38 -12.72
C ASP A 284 0.11 -2.13 -13.85
N GLY A 285 -1.16 -1.95 -13.46
CA GLY A 285 -2.34 -1.96 -14.34
C GLY A 285 -3.10 -3.28 -14.26
N GLU A 286 -2.48 -4.33 -13.74
CA GLU A 286 -3.12 -5.57 -13.32
C GLU A 286 -2.67 -5.90 -11.89
N PHE A 287 -3.50 -6.63 -11.13
CA PHE A 287 -3.12 -7.07 -9.80
C PHE A 287 -2.25 -8.32 -9.89
N LEU A 288 -1.08 -8.26 -9.27
CA LEU A 288 -0.07 -9.30 -9.30
C LEU A 288 0.31 -9.71 -7.88
N ARG A 289 0.54 -11.01 -7.69
CA ARG A 289 1.18 -11.52 -6.48
C ARG A 289 2.68 -11.28 -6.55
N ARG A 290 3.24 -10.65 -5.51
CA ARG A 290 4.70 -10.46 -5.36
C ARG A 290 5.20 -11.14 -4.10
N SER A 291 5.94 -12.23 -4.27
CA SER A 291 6.60 -12.94 -3.18
C SER A 291 7.74 -12.10 -2.58
N THR A 292 7.84 -12.08 -1.25
CA THR A 292 8.87 -11.35 -0.50
C THR A 292 9.13 -12.02 0.84
N GLY A 293 10.36 -11.93 1.35
CA GLY A 293 10.71 -12.40 2.68
C GLY A 293 10.79 -11.21 3.63
N LEU A 294 9.99 -11.20 4.69
CA LEU A 294 10.08 -10.18 5.74
C LEU A 294 11.04 -10.65 6.82
N GLN A 295 11.95 -9.77 7.24
CA GLN A 295 12.86 -10.04 8.33
C GLN A 295 12.20 -9.62 9.64
N LEU A 296 11.81 -10.58 10.48
CA LEU A 296 11.39 -10.34 11.86
C LEU A 296 12.62 -9.96 12.70
N GLU A 297 12.50 -8.92 13.50
CA GLU A 297 13.52 -8.48 14.45
C GLU A 297 12.98 -8.58 15.88
N LEU A 298 13.67 -9.34 16.75
CA LEU A 298 13.38 -9.40 18.19
C LEU A 298 14.60 -8.92 18.96
N ARG A 299 14.42 -7.92 19.82
CA ARG A 299 15.44 -7.45 20.75
C ARG A 299 15.05 -7.86 22.17
N ALA A 300 15.73 -8.84 22.73
CA ALA A 300 15.58 -9.19 24.14
C ALA A 300 16.94 -9.62 24.73
N GLU A 301 17.07 -9.56 26.06
CA GLU A 301 18.33 -9.86 26.75
C GLU A 301 18.59 -11.36 26.85
N THR A 302 17.53 -12.17 26.98
CA THR A 302 17.60 -13.64 27.10
C THR A 302 16.52 -14.33 26.29
N HIS A 303 16.66 -15.64 26.07
CA HIS A 303 15.68 -16.48 25.38
C HIS A 303 14.28 -16.49 26.04
N SER A 304 14.22 -16.31 27.35
CA SER A 304 13.00 -16.30 28.16
C SER A 304 12.42 -14.91 28.37
N THR A 305 13.15 -13.84 27.98
CA THR A 305 12.67 -12.47 28.12
C THR A 305 11.44 -12.26 27.24
N GLU A 306 10.36 -11.77 27.85
CA GLU A 306 9.12 -11.45 27.17
C GLU A 306 9.16 -10.02 26.61
N VAL A 307 8.80 -9.86 25.34
CA VAL A 307 8.67 -8.56 24.65
C VAL A 307 7.22 -8.36 24.23
N ASP A 308 6.75 -7.12 24.15
CA ASP A 308 5.43 -6.82 23.59
C ASP A 308 5.41 -7.15 22.09
N ILE A 309 4.40 -7.90 21.65
CA ILE A 309 4.26 -8.30 20.24
C ILE A 309 4.10 -7.06 19.34
N ARG A 310 3.54 -5.97 19.85
CA ARG A 310 3.33 -4.73 19.09
C ARG A 310 4.60 -3.92 18.88
N ASP A 311 5.64 -4.17 19.68
CA ASP A 311 6.96 -3.55 19.51
C ASP A 311 7.79 -4.27 18.44
N LEU A 312 7.34 -5.42 17.97
CA LEU A 312 7.95 -6.12 16.84
C LEU A 312 7.76 -5.32 15.55
N ASN A 313 8.77 -5.38 14.69
CA ASN A 313 8.69 -4.77 13.36
C ASN A 313 7.64 -5.44 12.45
N ILE A 314 7.35 -6.73 12.68
CA ILE A 314 6.28 -7.47 12.03
C ILE A 314 5.50 -8.33 13.03
N TYR A 315 4.17 -8.35 12.90
CA TYR A 315 3.29 -9.15 13.76
C TYR A 315 1.97 -9.51 13.05
N PRO A 316 1.27 -10.58 13.47
CA PRO A 316 0.00 -10.97 12.88
C PRO A 316 -1.12 -9.92 13.04
N LEU A 317 -1.93 -9.71 11.99
CA LEU A 317 -3.04 -8.75 11.98
C LEU A 317 -4.07 -9.02 13.09
N ARG A 318 -4.26 -10.28 13.50
CA ARG A 318 -5.16 -10.66 14.59
C ARG A 318 -4.77 -10.05 15.95
N LEU A 319 -3.53 -9.59 16.09
CA LEU A 319 -3.00 -8.94 17.30
C LEU A 319 -2.87 -7.42 17.14
N ALA A 320 -3.14 -6.90 15.94
CA ALA A 320 -3.14 -5.47 15.65
C ALA A 320 -4.30 -4.75 16.35
N SER A 321 -4.15 -3.45 16.55
CA SER A 321 -5.27 -2.59 17.00
C SER A 321 -6.37 -2.52 15.93
N GLY A 322 -7.60 -2.22 16.37
CA GLY A 322 -8.72 -2.00 15.46
C GLY A 322 -8.45 -0.87 14.45
N ASP A 323 -7.67 0.14 14.85
CA ASP A 323 -7.28 1.26 13.99
C ASP A 323 -6.42 0.81 12.81
N VAL A 324 -5.45 -0.09 13.04
CA VAL A 324 -4.59 -0.64 11.98
C VAL A 324 -5.41 -1.48 11.00
N GLN A 325 -6.33 -2.30 11.51
CA GLN A 325 -7.22 -3.10 10.66
C GLN A 325 -8.11 -2.21 9.80
N LYS A 326 -8.68 -1.15 10.41
CA LYS A 326 -9.50 -0.15 9.71
C LYS A 326 -8.69 0.60 8.65
N GLN A 327 -7.49 1.07 8.98
CA GLN A 327 -6.60 1.76 8.05
C GLN A 327 -6.27 0.90 6.83
N LEU A 328 -5.87 -0.36 7.03
CA LEU A 328 -5.55 -1.28 5.93
C LEU A 328 -6.77 -1.58 5.05
N ARG A 329 -7.96 -1.67 5.65
CA ARG A 329 -9.22 -1.85 4.90
C ARG A 329 -9.57 -0.63 4.07
N GLU A 330 -9.61 0.56 4.69
CA GLU A 330 -9.91 1.84 4.02
C GLU A 330 -8.92 2.10 2.87
N ARG A 331 -7.65 1.73 3.05
CA ARG A 331 -6.65 1.76 1.98
C ARG A 331 -7.02 0.83 0.84
N GLY A 332 -7.37 -0.42 1.13
CA GLY A 332 -7.77 -1.40 0.11
C GLY A 332 -8.96 -0.90 -0.71
N GLU A 333 -9.98 -0.35 -0.06
CA GLU A 333 -11.15 0.26 -0.70
C GLU A 333 -10.75 1.46 -1.57
N THR A 334 -9.94 2.36 -1.04
CA THR A 334 -9.47 3.56 -1.76
C THR A 334 -8.64 3.17 -2.97
N PHE A 335 -7.68 2.25 -2.82
CA PHE A 335 -6.85 1.74 -3.91
C PHE A 335 -7.70 1.04 -4.98
N TRP A 336 -8.65 0.19 -4.57
CA TRP A 336 -9.57 -0.48 -5.49
C TRP A 336 -10.38 0.51 -6.32
N SER A 337 -10.83 1.59 -5.69
CA SER A 337 -11.55 2.67 -6.36
C SER A 337 -10.68 3.46 -7.37
N CYS A 338 -9.36 3.44 -7.18
CA CYS A 338 -8.35 4.02 -8.06
C CYS A 338 -7.85 3.06 -9.15
N ARG A 339 -8.39 1.83 -9.24
CA ARG A 339 -8.10 0.90 -10.34
C ARG A 339 -8.51 1.51 -11.69
N ILE A 340 -9.64 2.22 -11.67
CA ILE A 340 -10.16 3.03 -12.77
C ILE A 340 -9.68 4.48 -12.63
N LYS A 341 -9.76 5.23 -13.73
CA LYS A 341 -9.42 6.66 -13.76
C LYS A 341 -10.18 7.41 -12.67
N ARG A 342 -9.46 8.05 -11.75
CA ARG A 342 -10.07 8.76 -10.62
C ARG A 342 -9.33 10.06 -10.32
N PHE A 343 -10.10 11.13 -10.13
CA PHE A 343 -9.59 12.41 -9.68
C PHE A 343 -9.69 12.51 -8.15
N VAL A 344 -8.57 12.73 -7.48
CA VAL A 344 -8.46 12.69 -6.02
C VAL A 344 -7.85 13.96 -5.45
N ALA A 345 -8.24 14.33 -4.25
CA ALA A 345 -7.58 15.36 -3.46
C ALA A 345 -6.56 14.70 -2.52
N TYR A 346 -5.44 15.38 -2.29
CA TYR A 346 -4.34 14.87 -1.47
C TYR A 346 -4.02 15.85 -0.34
N GLN A 347 -3.85 15.32 0.86
CA GLN A 347 -3.39 16.08 2.02
C GLN A 347 -1.87 15.97 2.12
N GLY A 348 -1.17 17.08 1.87
CA GLY A 348 0.29 17.16 1.91
C GLY A 348 0.87 16.96 3.31
N SER A 349 2.17 16.69 3.38
CA SER A 349 2.90 16.65 4.66
C SER A 349 3.15 18.07 5.17
N ARG A 350 3.11 18.29 6.50
CA ARG A 350 3.38 19.60 7.15
C ARG A 350 4.74 20.23 6.79
N ASP A 351 5.69 19.45 6.27
CA ASP A 351 7.03 19.90 5.85
C ASP A 351 7.08 20.53 4.44
N ASP A 352 6.00 20.42 3.64
CA ASP A 352 5.91 21.17 2.40
C ASP A 352 5.57 22.63 2.75
N THR A 353 6.60 23.48 2.78
CA THR A 353 6.56 24.95 3.03
C THR A 353 5.66 25.76 2.09
N LEU A 354 5.01 25.09 1.13
CA LEU A 354 3.97 25.62 0.27
C LEU A 354 2.66 24.93 0.67
N ASN A 355 1.75 25.64 1.34
CA ASN A 355 0.40 25.16 1.72
C ASN A 355 -0.20 24.22 0.65
N ASN A 356 0.02 22.91 0.83
CA ASN A 356 -0.32 21.85 -0.11
C ASN A 356 -1.65 21.18 0.25
N ASP A 357 -2.39 21.75 1.21
CA ASP A 357 -3.72 21.30 1.60
C ASP A 357 -4.67 21.42 0.41
N GLY A 358 -5.06 20.26 -0.15
CA GLY A 358 -6.03 20.16 -1.22
C GLY A 358 -5.45 20.20 -2.64
N GLU A 359 -4.15 19.92 -2.84
CA GLU A 359 -3.65 19.62 -4.20
C GLU A 359 -4.43 18.43 -4.78
N ARG A 360 -4.81 18.54 -6.06
CA ARG A 360 -5.62 17.52 -6.76
C ARG A 360 -4.79 16.79 -7.80
N TYR A 361 -5.02 15.49 -7.90
CA TYR A 361 -4.24 14.58 -8.74
C TYR A 361 -5.16 13.67 -9.55
N MET A 362 -4.72 13.33 -10.76
CA MET A 362 -5.36 12.32 -11.57
C MET A 362 -4.65 10.98 -11.41
N VAL A 363 -5.38 9.98 -10.94
CA VAL A 363 -4.90 8.59 -10.89
C VAL A 363 -5.37 7.89 -12.17
N ASP A 364 -4.42 7.56 -13.04
CA ASP A 364 -4.69 6.85 -14.30
C ASP A 364 -3.51 5.96 -14.67
N PHE A 365 -3.63 4.68 -14.36
CA PHE A 365 -2.58 3.70 -14.66
C PHE A 365 -2.45 3.38 -16.14
N ALA A 366 -3.53 3.44 -16.91
CA ALA A 366 -3.47 3.17 -18.34
C ALA A 366 -2.57 4.21 -19.02
N SER A 367 -2.80 5.49 -18.73
CA SER A 367 -1.96 6.57 -19.22
C SER A 367 -0.54 6.52 -18.65
N TYR A 368 -0.38 6.18 -17.36
CA TYR A 368 0.95 6.01 -16.75
C TYR A 368 1.78 4.95 -17.47
N ARG A 369 1.18 3.81 -17.82
CA ARG A 369 1.84 2.69 -18.50
C ARG A 369 2.30 3.07 -19.90
N THR A 370 1.44 3.68 -20.72
CA THR A 370 1.80 4.13 -22.07
C THR A 370 2.93 5.16 -22.04
N LEU A 371 2.93 6.08 -21.06
CA LEU A 371 3.93 7.14 -20.97
C LEU A 371 5.28 6.68 -20.41
N HIS A 372 5.30 5.76 -19.43
CA HIS A 372 6.52 5.38 -18.71
C HIS A 372 7.00 3.96 -18.94
N LEU A 373 6.12 2.98 -19.13
CA LEU A 373 6.49 1.57 -19.24
C LEU A 373 6.78 1.15 -20.70
N GLU A 374 6.05 1.69 -21.68
CA GLU A 374 6.28 1.37 -23.09
C GLU A 374 7.50 2.10 -23.68
N LYS A 375 7.83 3.30 -23.17
CA LYS A 375 9.07 4.02 -23.55
C LYS A 375 10.32 3.46 -22.89
N GLN A 376 10.20 2.81 -21.73
CA GLN A 376 11.28 2.04 -21.10
C GLN A 376 11.36 0.64 -21.68
N GLY A 377 11.56 0.54 -23.01
CA GLY A 377 12.07 -0.70 -23.58
C GLY A 377 13.33 -1.13 -22.81
N SER A 378 13.27 -2.30 -22.17
CA SER A 378 14.45 -3.13 -21.88
C SER A 378 15.30 -2.90 -20.61
N LYS A 379 14.80 -2.39 -19.47
CA LYS A 379 15.62 -2.35 -18.22
C LYS A 379 14.96 -2.73 -16.87
N ARG A 380 13.80 -3.38 -16.86
CA ARG A 380 13.31 -4.09 -15.67
C ARG A 380 13.07 -5.57 -15.96
N THR A 381 14.17 -6.30 -16.15
CA THR A 381 14.25 -7.73 -15.88
C THR A 381 14.04 -7.95 -14.39
N ALA A 382 12.79 -7.99 -13.96
CA ALA A 382 12.40 -8.73 -12.77
C ALA A 382 11.75 -10.02 -13.28
N ASN A 383 12.41 -11.15 -13.01
CA ASN A 383 12.04 -12.51 -13.40
C ASN A 383 10.53 -12.69 -13.66
N SER A 384 10.15 -12.96 -14.92
CA SER A 384 8.76 -13.19 -15.30
C SER A 384 8.17 -14.50 -14.76
N GLN A 385 8.89 -15.22 -13.89
CA GLN A 385 8.45 -16.49 -13.30
C GLN A 385 7.65 -16.31 -12.00
N ASP A 386 7.68 -15.13 -11.35
CA ASP A 386 7.02 -14.91 -10.05
C ASP A 386 5.72 -14.08 -10.11
N LYS A 387 5.30 -13.62 -11.29
CA LYS A 387 4.10 -12.78 -11.46
C LYS A 387 2.86 -13.64 -11.71
N VAL A 388 2.18 -14.06 -10.65
CA VAL A 388 0.85 -14.67 -10.76
C VAL A 388 -0.20 -13.56 -10.79
N LYS A 389 -0.98 -13.48 -11.87
CA LYS A 389 -2.13 -12.55 -11.95
C LYS A 389 -3.20 -12.99 -10.94
N ILE A 390 -3.73 -12.03 -10.20
CA ILE A 390 -4.78 -12.23 -9.21
C ILE A 390 -5.91 -11.24 -9.47
N LEU A 391 -7.12 -11.56 -9.00
CA LEU A 391 -8.30 -10.67 -9.10
C LEU A 391 -8.68 -10.25 -10.54
N ALA A 392 -8.16 -10.91 -11.58
CA ALA A 392 -8.46 -10.60 -12.98
C ALA A 392 -9.96 -10.68 -13.26
N ASP A 393 -10.61 -11.73 -12.75
CA ASP A 393 -12.06 -11.97 -12.90
C ASP A 393 -12.93 -10.94 -12.16
N ARG A 394 -12.33 -10.11 -11.29
CA ARG A 394 -13.03 -9.09 -10.51
C ARG A 394 -12.74 -7.66 -10.97
N MET A 395 -11.89 -7.46 -11.97
CA MET A 395 -11.52 -6.10 -12.43
C MET A 395 -12.72 -5.30 -12.95
N GLU A 396 -13.76 -5.99 -13.45
CA GLU A 396 -15.02 -5.40 -13.92
C GLU A 396 -15.99 -5.06 -12.79
N SER A 397 -15.80 -5.61 -11.59
CA SER A 397 -16.65 -5.35 -10.42
C SER A 397 -16.27 -4.04 -9.74
N ASP A 398 -17.28 -3.21 -9.44
CA ASP A 398 -17.07 -1.98 -8.66
C ASP A 398 -16.85 -2.25 -7.17
N GLU A 399 -17.39 -3.34 -6.64
CA GLU A 399 -17.23 -3.71 -5.25
C GLU A 399 -15.80 -4.21 -4.97
N PRO A 400 -15.16 -3.72 -3.90
CA PRO A 400 -13.84 -4.20 -3.49
C PRO A 400 -13.90 -5.68 -3.07
N PRO A 401 -12.76 -6.39 -3.07
CA PRO A 401 -12.73 -7.75 -2.57
C PRO A 401 -13.02 -7.78 -1.07
N ASP A 402 -14.15 -8.38 -0.66
CA ASP A 402 -14.54 -8.54 0.76
C ASP A 402 -13.67 -9.52 1.57
N GLY A 403 -12.70 -10.16 0.90
CA GLY A 403 -11.84 -11.18 1.49
C GLY A 403 -10.62 -10.60 2.22
N ILE A 404 -9.70 -11.51 2.53
CA ILE A 404 -8.43 -11.23 3.22
C ILE A 404 -7.51 -10.38 2.31
N GLU A 405 -7.76 -10.35 1.01
CA GLU A 405 -7.00 -9.61 0.01
C GLU A 405 -7.03 -8.10 0.21
N ILE A 406 -8.10 -7.54 0.80
CA ILE A 406 -8.27 -6.09 0.99
C ILE A 406 -7.17 -5.44 1.83
N TYR A 407 -6.54 -6.22 2.73
CA TYR A 407 -5.48 -5.74 3.60
C TYR A 407 -4.09 -5.74 2.95
N LEU A 408 -3.94 -6.31 1.75
CA LEU A 408 -2.65 -6.56 1.10
C LEU A 408 -2.25 -5.51 0.06
N PHE A 409 -3.06 -4.47 -0.10
CA PHE A 409 -2.87 -3.44 -1.12
C PHE A 409 -1.64 -2.56 -0.85
N PRO A 410 -0.94 -2.07 -1.91
CA PRO A 410 0.20 -1.18 -1.76
C PRO A 410 -0.13 0.12 -1.01
N PRO A 411 0.81 0.67 -0.23
CA PRO A 411 0.62 1.95 0.46
C PRO A 411 0.69 3.17 -0.47
N THR A 412 1.26 3.02 -1.66
CA THR A 412 1.50 4.12 -2.60
C THR A 412 0.96 3.82 -3.99
N ILE A 413 0.57 4.88 -4.70
CA ILE A 413 -0.03 4.82 -6.03
C ILE A 413 0.47 6.01 -6.88
N PRO A 414 0.95 5.79 -8.13
CA PRO A 414 1.36 6.86 -9.02
C PRO A 414 0.15 7.69 -9.46
N ALA A 415 0.27 9.01 -9.37
CA ALA A 415 -0.74 9.96 -9.79
C ALA A 415 -0.11 11.17 -10.49
N PHE A 416 -0.84 11.80 -11.41
CA PHE A 416 -0.39 12.97 -12.14
C PHE A 416 -0.90 14.26 -11.50
N SER A 417 0.01 15.18 -11.19
CA SER A 417 -0.33 16.53 -10.78
C SER A 417 -0.64 17.37 -12.02
N LEU A 418 -1.89 17.81 -12.18
CA LEU A 418 -2.30 18.67 -13.32
C LEU A 418 -1.61 20.05 -13.27
N ARG A 419 -1.36 20.56 -12.06
CA ARG A 419 -0.69 21.85 -11.85
C ARG A 419 0.81 21.80 -12.10
N ARG A 420 1.48 20.75 -11.59
CA ARG A 420 2.95 20.58 -11.72
C ARG A 420 3.36 19.78 -12.96
N LYS A 421 2.40 19.19 -13.67
CA LYS A 421 2.55 18.41 -14.91
C LYS A 421 3.54 17.25 -14.78
N ARG A 422 3.54 16.61 -13.62
CA ARG A 422 4.46 15.51 -13.31
C ARG A 422 3.74 14.39 -12.57
N TRP A 423 4.24 13.18 -12.76
CA TRP A 423 3.83 12.00 -12.02
C TRP A 423 4.55 11.96 -10.66
N THR A 424 3.83 11.58 -9.62
CA THR A 424 4.34 11.43 -8.25
C THR A 424 3.66 10.25 -7.57
N ASP A 425 4.40 9.50 -6.76
CA ASP A 425 3.83 8.45 -5.92
C ASP A 425 3.15 9.07 -4.70
N LEU A 426 1.83 8.87 -4.59
CA LEU A 426 1.03 9.37 -3.49
C LEU A 426 0.78 8.27 -2.47
N VAL A 427 0.78 8.64 -1.18
CA VAL A 427 0.37 7.75 -0.09
C VAL A 427 -1.16 7.63 -0.07
N VAL A 428 -1.68 6.43 -0.27
CA VAL A 428 -3.12 6.16 -0.46
C VAL A 428 -3.94 6.62 0.76
N ASP A 429 -3.41 6.42 1.96
CA ASP A 429 -4.08 6.80 3.23
C ASP A 429 -4.33 8.30 3.38
N ARG A 430 -3.67 9.15 2.57
CA ARG A 430 -3.84 10.62 2.58
C ARG A 430 -4.73 11.12 1.44
N MET A 431 -5.30 10.20 0.67
CA MET A 431 -6.21 10.53 -0.42
C MET A 431 -7.62 10.73 0.09
N THR A 432 -8.30 11.70 -0.49
CA THR A 432 -9.70 12.00 -0.20
C THR A 432 -10.44 12.31 -1.49
N ASN A 433 -11.77 12.24 -1.43
CA ASN A 433 -12.60 12.67 -2.54
C ASN A 433 -12.48 14.19 -2.75
N VAL A 434 -12.51 14.62 -4.00
CA VAL A 434 -12.45 16.03 -4.35
C VAL A 434 -13.72 16.74 -3.86
N THR A 435 -13.54 17.77 -3.05
CA THR A 435 -14.62 18.70 -2.68
C THR A 435 -14.70 19.82 -3.71
N TRP A 436 -15.75 19.81 -4.53
CA TRP A 436 -15.99 20.82 -5.57
C TRP A 436 -16.67 22.07 -5.00
N ASN A 437 -16.15 23.24 -5.35
CA ASN A 437 -16.73 24.52 -4.97
C ASN A 437 -17.72 25.02 -6.05
N LYS A 438 -18.92 24.43 -6.06
CA LYS A 438 -19.99 24.79 -7.02
C LYS A 438 -20.42 26.26 -6.96
N ASN A 439 -20.18 26.93 -5.82
CA ASN A 439 -20.50 28.36 -5.64
C ASN A 439 -19.42 29.29 -6.21
N ALA A 440 -18.26 28.78 -6.64
CA ALA A 440 -17.17 29.59 -7.19
C ALA A 440 -17.65 30.53 -8.31
N PHE A 441 -18.48 30.01 -9.22
CA PHE A 441 -19.01 30.77 -10.36
C PHE A 441 -19.95 31.92 -9.94
N GLN A 442 -20.59 31.83 -8.77
CA GLN A 442 -21.45 32.92 -8.25
C GLN A 442 -20.62 34.14 -7.84
N TYR A 443 -19.41 33.91 -7.31
CA TYR A 443 -18.49 34.97 -6.90
C TYR A 443 -17.82 35.69 -8.07
N LEU A 444 -17.87 35.14 -9.29
CA LEU A 444 -17.40 35.82 -10.49
C LEU A 444 -18.23 37.07 -10.72
N VAL A 445 -17.59 38.22 -10.88
CA VAL A 445 -18.28 39.49 -11.14
C VAL A 445 -18.32 39.75 -12.65
N ALA A 446 -19.30 39.13 -13.31
CA ALA A 446 -19.64 39.32 -14.72
C ALA A 446 -21.12 39.69 -14.84
N ASP A 447 -21.56 40.12 -16.03
CA ASP A 447 -22.99 40.38 -16.27
C ASP A 447 -23.81 39.08 -16.25
N ASP A 448 -25.07 39.18 -15.82
CA ASP A 448 -25.90 38.00 -15.57
C ASP A 448 -26.22 37.23 -16.87
N LYS A 449 -26.30 37.91 -18.01
CA LYS A 449 -26.54 37.29 -19.32
C LYS A 449 -25.34 36.46 -19.78
N THR A 450 -24.12 36.95 -19.57
CA THR A 450 -22.88 36.22 -19.83
C THR A 450 -22.78 35.01 -18.94
N LYS A 451 -23.12 35.15 -17.65
CA LYS A 451 -23.14 34.00 -16.72
C LYS A 451 -24.11 32.92 -17.17
N GLU A 452 -25.34 33.31 -17.51
CA GLU A 452 -26.38 32.40 -18.02
C GLU A 452 -25.91 31.67 -19.29
N LEU A 453 -25.31 32.39 -20.24
CA LEU A 453 -24.80 31.81 -21.49
C LEU A 453 -23.68 30.78 -21.24
N VAL A 454 -22.70 31.12 -20.39
CA VAL A 454 -21.62 30.18 -20.03
C VAL A 454 -22.19 28.95 -19.33
N GLN A 455 -23.12 29.13 -18.39
CA GLN A 455 -23.79 28.02 -17.71
C GLN A 455 -24.54 27.13 -18.68
N ALA A 456 -25.30 27.70 -19.62
CA ALA A 456 -26.05 26.96 -20.62
C ALA A 456 -25.12 26.14 -21.53
N LEU A 457 -24.02 26.73 -22.03
CA LEU A 457 -23.07 26.04 -22.90
C LEU A 457 -22.35 24.90 -22.18
N VAL A 458 -21.91 25.13 -20.94
CA VAL A 458 -21.23 24.10 -20.14
C VAL A 458 -22.20 22.98 -19.76
N ALA A 459 -23.41 23.31 -19.30
CA ALA A 459 -24.43 22.32 -18.94
C ALA A 459 -24.85 21.47 -20.16
N ASN A 460 -25.07 22.10 -21.31
CA ASN A 460 -25.37 21.39 -22.56
C ASN A 460 -24.20 20.50 -23.01
N ARG A 461 -22.94 20.91 -22.78
CA ARG A 461 -21.79 20.06 -23.11
C ARG A 461 -21.66 18.85 -22.17
N ILE A 462 -22.07 18.99 -20.92
CA ILE A 462 -22.10 17.89 -19.95
C ILE A 462 -23.25 16.93 -20.26
N ALA A 463 -24.45 17.45 -20.59
CA ALA A 463 -25.62 16.64 -20.93
C ALA A 463 -25.56 16.04 -22.35
N GLY A 464 -24.83 16.70 -23.25
CA GLY A 464 -24.79 16.46 -24.70
C GLY A 464 -23.90 15.30 -25.15
N GLU A 465 -23.86 14.19 -24.42
CA GLU A 465 -23.32 12.92 -24.96
C GLU A 465 -24.15 12.37 -26.14
N ARG A 466 -25.20 13.07 -26.60
CA ARG A 466 -26.03 12.70 -27.76
C ARG A 466 -26.10 13.81 -28.82
N ASN A 467 -25.21 13.67 -29.80
CA ASN A 467 -25.15 14.20 -31.18
C ASN A 467 -26.16 15.27 -31.65
N THR A 468 -25.63 16.38 -32.17
CA THR A 468 -26.30 17.24 -33.18
C THR A 468 -25.58 17.31 -34.54
N ASP A 469 -24.35 16.79 -34.67
CA ASP A 469 -23.58 16.94 -35.91
C ASP A 469 -23.71 15.73 -36.86
N LEU A 470 -23.89 16.05 -38.15
CA LEU A 470 -24.06 15.12 -39.28
C LEU A 470 -22.77 14.35 -39.64
N ILE A 471 -21.63 14.68 -39.02
CA ILE A 471 -20.31 14.06 -39.27
C ILE A 471 -19.72 13.63 -37.92
N GLN A 472 -19.45 12.33 -37.74
CA GLN A 472 -18.73 11.82 -36.56
C GLN A 472 -17.33 12.46 -36.45
N GLY A 473 -17.07 13.18 -35.36
CA GLY A 473 -15.72 13.62 -34.98
C GLY A 473 -15.32 15.06 -35.35
N LYS A 474 -16.22 15.89 -35.90
CA LYS A 474 -16.00 17.34 -36.06
C LYS A 474 -17.00 18.12 -35.20
N GLY A 475 -16.56 19.19 -34.52
CA GLY A 475 -17.45 20.22 -33.96
C GLY A 475 -17.92 20.09 -32.50
N ASN A 476 -17.61 18.99 -31.78
CA ASN A 476 -18.17 18.73 -30.44
C ASN A 476 -17.43 19.39 -29.25
N GLY A 477 -16.36 20.15 -29.50
CA GLY A 477 -15.62 20.87 -28.46
C GLY A 477 -16.27 22.21 -28.09
N LEU A 478 -16.29 22.55 -26.81
CA LEU A 478 -16.65 23.90 -26.34
C LEU A 478 -15.37 24.72 -26.20
N ILE A 479 -15.11 25.62 -27.13
CA ILE A 479 -13.95 26.53 -27.14
C ILE A 479 -14.43 27.93 -26.75
N MET A 480 -13.92 28.42 -25.62
CA MET A 480 -14.20 29.74 -25.09
C MET A 480 -12.95 30.61 -25.12
N LEU A 481 -13.04 31.81 -25.68
CA LEU A 481 -12.00 32.83 -25.61
C LEU A 481 -12.37 33.89 -24.58
N LEU A 482 -11.55 34.03 -23.55
CA LEU A 482 -11.68 35.06 -22.51
C LEU A 482 -10.63 36.13 -22.76
N HIS A 483 -11.04 37.37 -23.02
CA HIS A 483 -10.09 38.40 -23.44
C HIS A 483 -10.32 39.76 -22.78
N GLY A 484 -9.25 40.48 -22.48
CA GLY A 484 -9.30 41.79 -21.80
C GLY A 484 -8.05 42.07 -20.96
N GLY A 485 -8.04 43.18 -20.23
CA GLY A 485 -6.90 43.60 -19.42
C GLY A 485 -6.48 42.59 -18.34
N PRO A 486 -5.24 42.68 -17.80
CA PRO A 486 -4.77 41.80 -16.73
C PRO A 486 -5.59 41.98 -15.45
N GLY A 487 -5.83 40.89 -14.72
CA GLY A 487 -6.50 40.93 -13.41
C GLY A 487 -8.01 41.17 -13.42
N THR A 488 -8.68 41.04 -14.58
CA THR A 488 -10.14 41.21 -14.73
C THR A 488 -10.97 39.95 -14.41
N GLY A 489 -10.33 38.81 -14.17
CA GLY A 489 -11.02 37.56 -13.76
C GLY A 489 -11.05 36.44 -14.79
N LYS A 490 -10.38 36.57 -15.93
CA LYS A 490 -10.33 35.55 -17.01
C LYS A 490 -9.97 34.14 -16.49
N THR A 491 -8.82 33.99 -15.84
CA THR A 491 -8.36 32.71 -15.27
C THR A 491 -9.34 32.18 -14.22
N PHE A 492 -9.90 33.07 -13.39
CA PHE A 492 -10.88 32.71 -12.35
C PHE A 492 -12.19 32.19 -12.96
N THR A 493 -12.60 32.69 -14.12
CA THR A 493 -13.73 32.14 -14.88
C THR A 493 -13.46 30.70 -15.31
N ALA A 494 -12.28 30.40 -15.83
CA ALA A 494 -11.89 29.04 -16.22
C ALA A 494 -11.90 28.07 -15.02
N GLU A 495 -11.31 28.49 -13.90
CA GLU A 495 -11.34 27.75 -12.64
C GLU A 495 -12.78 27.49 -12.18
N SER A 496 -13.64 28.52 -12.21
CA SER A 496 -15.04 28.41 -11.78
C SER A 496 -15.86 27.51 -12.69
N VAL A 497 -15.57 27.50 -14.00
CA VAL A 497 -16.21 26.59 -14.96
C VAL A 497 -15.82 25.14 -14.65
N ALA A 498 -14.55 24.87 -14.35
CA ALA A 498 -14.10 23.53 -13.98
C ALA A 498 -14.76 23.03 -12.68
N GLU A 499 -14.85 23.88 -11.66
CA GLU A 499 -15.56 23.56 -10.41
C GLU A 499 -17.05 23.30 -10.61
N MET A 500 -17.71 24.11 -11.44
CA MET A 500 -19.13 23.96 -11.75
C MET A 500 -19.41 22.69 -12.56
N ALA A 501 -18.50 22.33 -13.48
CA ALA A 501 -18.60 21.14 -14.30
C ALA A 501 -18.18 19.86 -13.58
N GLU A 502 -17.62 19.96 -12.36
CA GLU A 502 -16.98 18.85 -11.64
C GLU A 502 -15.89 18.15 -12.45
N LYS A 503 -15.14 18.93 -13.25
CA LYS A 503 -14.09 18.45 -14.13
C LYS A 503 -12.73 18.96 -13.68
N PRO A 504 -11.65 18.17 -13.82
CA PRO A 504 -10.31 18.65 -13.49
C PRO A 504 -9.92 19.83 -14.37
N LEU A 505 -9.19 20.81 -13.82
CA LEU A 505 -8.61 21.91 -14.59
C LEU A 505 -7.17 21.53 -14.98
N TYR A 506 -6.88 21.52 -16.29
CA TYR A 506 -5.53 21.36 -16.82
C TYR A 506 -5.00 22.72 -17.30
N PRO A 507 -4.24 23.46 -16.47
CA PRO A 507 -3.65 24.73 -16.86
C PRO A 507 -2.38 24.54 -17.69
N VAL A 508 -2.29 25.24 -18.81
CA VAL A 508 -1.13 25.30 -19.70
C VAL A 508 -0.81 26.75 -19.99
N THR A 509 0.46 27.11 -19.86
CA THR A 509 0.98 28.46 -20.09
C THR A 509 1.92 28.45 -21.30
N CYS A 510 2.18 29.60 -21.90
CA CYS A 510 3.16 29.73 -22.99
C CYS A 510 4.55 29.21 -22.62
N GLY A 511 4.95 29.28 -21.35
CA GLY A 511 6.23 28.75 -20.88
C GLY A 511 6.36 27.22 -20.99
N ASP A 512 5.24 26.50 -21.06
CA ASP A 512 5.24 25.03 -21.15
C ASP A 512 5.32 24.51 -22.59
N ILE A 513 4.85 25.30 -23.55
CA ILE A 513 4.58 24.86 -24.93
C ILE A 513 5.88 24.86 -25.77
N GLY A 514 6.87 25.67 -25.40
CA GLY A 514 8.13 25.84 -26.15
C GLY A 514 7.99 26.82 -27.33
N THR A 515 9.07 27.02 -28.09
CA THR A 515 9.14 27.99 -29.20
C THR A 515 9.23 27.35 -30.58
N GLU A 516 9.57 26.06 -30.67
CA GLU A 516 9.76 25.33 -31.92
C GLU A 516 8.45 24.67 -32.40
N PRO A 517 7.99 24.91 -33.65
CA PRO A 517 6.69 24.44 -34.12
C PRO A 517 6.40 22.95 -33.91
N GLU A 518 7.37 22.07 -34.19
CA GLU A 518 7.20 20.62 -34.01
C GLU A 518 7.05 20.21 -32.54
N GLN A 519 7.73 20.90 -31.62
CA GLN A 519 7.65 20.63 -30.19
C GLN A 519 6.31 21.12 -29.64
N VAL A 520 5.88 22.31 -30.08
CA VAL A 520 4.59 22.89 -29.76
C VAL A 520 3.45 21.97 -30.21
N GLU A 521 3.50 21.48 -31.45
CA GLU A 521 2.51 20.55 -31.99
C GLU A 521 2.38 19.29 -31.12
N LYS A 522 3.49 18.59 -30.88
CA LYS A 522 3.50 17.35 -30.08
C LYS A 522 3.03 17.60 -28.65
N TYR A 523 3.41 18.72 -28.05
CA TYR A 523 3.01 19.06 -26.70
C TYR A 523 1.52 19.38 -26.62
N LEU A 524 0.99 20.20 -27.52
CA LEU A 524 -0.44 20.54 -27.56
C LEU A 524 -1.30 19.31 -27.87
N GLU A 525 -0.90 18.47 -28.84
CA GLU A 525 -1.56 17.19 -29.10
C GLU A 525 -1.60 16.31 -27.86
N SER A 526 -0.47 16.21 -27.14
CA SER A 526 -0.41 15.45 -25.89
C SER A 526 -1.33 16.04 -24.83
N VAL A 527 -1.30 17.36 -24.59
CA VAL A 527 -2.14 18.02 -23.57
C VAL A 527 -3.61 17.84 -23.88
N LEU A 528 -4.02 18.07 -25.13
CA LEU A 528 -5.43 17.94 -25.52
C LEU A 528 -5.89 16.48 -25.50
N HIS A 529 -5.02 15.55 -25.88
CA HIS A 529 -5.30 14.13 -25.74
C HIS A 529 -5.50 13.74 -24.26
N MET A 530 -4.62 14.19 -23.35
CA MET A 530 -4.80 14.00 -21.91
C MET A 530 -6.08 14.66 -21.41
N GLY A 531 -6.36 15.89 -21.86
CA GLY A 531 -7.57 16.62 -21.53
C GLY A 531 -8.84 15.86 -21.94
N LYS A 532 -8.81 15.15 -23.07
CA LYS A 532 -9.89 14.26 -23.50
C LYS A 532 -9.99 12.99 -22.65
N ILE A 533 -8.88 12.28 -22.43
CA ILE A 533 -8.86 11.02 -21.67
C ILE A 533 -9.34 11.22 -20.22
N TRP A 534 -8.96 12.36 -19.63
CA TRP A 534 -9.27 12.74 -18.25
C TRP A 534 -10.51 13.62 -18.12
N ASP A 535 -11.20 13.90 -19.22
CA ASP A 535 -12.38 14.75 -19.29
C ASP A 535 -12.19 16.08 -18.52
N CYS A 536 -11.11 16.78 -18.83
CA CYS A 536 -10.70 18.02 -18.18
C CYS A 536 -11.27 19.26 -18.88
N VAL A 537 -11.37 20.34 -18.12
CA VAL A 537 -11.32 21.70 -18.69
C VAL A 537 -9.86 22.03 -18.94
N VAL A 538 -9.46 22.17 -20.21
CA VAL A 538 -8.12 22.62 -20.57
C VAL A 538 -8.11 24.14 -20.59
N LEU A 539 -7.15 24.74 -19.90
CA LEU A 539 -6.93 26.18 -19.89
C LEU A 539 -5.60 26.47 -20.59
N LEU A 540 -5.64 27.23 -21.69
CA LEU A 540 -4.46 27.82 -22.30
C LEU A 540 -4.41 29.29 -21.87
N ASP A 541 -3.58 29.57 -20.87
CA ASP A 541 -3.40 30.90 -20.31
C ASP A 541 -2.38 31.71 -21.12
N GLU A 542 -2.71 32.98 -21.39
CA GLU A 542 -1.89 33.93 -22.17
C GLU A 542 -1.60 33.47 -23.61
N ALA A 543 -2.60 32.90 -24.29
CA ALA A 543 -2.49 32.36 -25.66
C ALA A 543 -2.25 33.42 -26.76
N ASP A 544 -1.82 34.63 -26.41
CA ASP A 544 -1.61 35.78 -27.31
C ASP A 544 -0.71 35.43 -28.51
N VAL A 545 0.38 34.69 -28.27
CA VAL A 545 1.35 34.29 -29.30
C VAL A 545 0.75 33.36 -30.35
N PHE A 546 -0.23 32.53 -29.97
CA PHE A 546 -0.85 31.55 -30.87
C PHE A 546 -2.05 32.10 -31.61
N LEU A 547 -2.64 33.19 -31.10
CA LEU A 547 -3.82 33.81 -31.67
C LEU A 547 -3.46 34.95 -32.64
N GLU A 548 -2.20 35.38 -32.69
CA GLU A 548 -1.76 36.54 -33.47
C GLU A 548 -1.95 36.38 -34.99
N GLU A 549 -2.22 37.48 -35.70
CA GLU A 549 -2.34 37.53 -37.14
C GLU A 549 -1.06 37.03 -37.82
N ARG A 550 -1.25 36.20 -38.86
CA ARG A 550 -0.14 35.74 -39.71
C ARG A 550 0.49 36.92 -40.44
N SER A 551 1.82 36.93 -40.49
CA SER A 551 2.58 37.96 -41.19
C SER A 551 3.55 37.36 -42.19
N MET A 552 3.74 38.00 -43.34
CA MET A 552 4.65 37.51 -44.39
C MET A 552 6.13 37.42 -43.95
N ALA A 553 6.51 38.14 -42.88
CA ALA A 553 7.88 38.20 -42.37
C ALA A 553 8.21 37.09 -41.37
N ASP A 554 7.22 36.41 -40.77
CA ASP A 554 7.44 35.46 -39.68
C ASP A 554 6.84 34.08 -40.00
N LEU A 555 7.64 33.28 -40.71
CA LEU A 555 7.24 31.94 -41.15
C LEU A 555 7.08 30.98 -39.96
N ALA A 556 7.90 31.12 -38.92
CA ALA A 556 7.88 30.26 -37.73
C ALA A 556 6.60 30.49 -36.92
N ARG A 557 6.21 31.75 -36.70
CA ARG A 557 4.94 32.08 -36.04
C ARG A 557 3.73 31.63 -36.87
N ASN A 558 3.76 31.81 -38.19
CA ASN A 558 2.67 31.34 -39.05
C ASN A 558 2.49 29.82 -38.99
N ALA A 559 3.58 29.07 -38.84
CA ALA A 559 3.54 27.63 -38.62
C ALA A 559 2.86 27.30 -37.28
N LEU A 560 3.21 28.00 -36.19
CA LEU A 560 2.57 27.84 -34.87
C LEU A 560 1.05 28.11 -34.92
N VAL A 561 0.64 29.22 -35.53
CA VAL A 561 -0.78 29.58 -35.71
C VAL A 561 -1.51 28.50 -36.52
N SER A 562 -0.88 27.96 -37.56
CA SER A 562 -1.46 26.91 -38.41
C SER A 562 -1.62 25.58 -37.66
N VAL A 563 -0.61 25.18 -36.88
CA VAL A 563 -0.68 24.02 -35.99
C VAL A 563 -1.82 24.20 -34.99
N PHE A 564 -1.90 25.37 -34.34
CA PHE A 564 -2.91 25.64 -33.32
C PHE A 564 -4.34 25.52 -33.87
N LEU A 565 -4.62 26.12 -35.03
CA LEU A 565 -5.95 26.03 -35.68
C LEU A 565 -6.36 24.59 -36.02
N ARG A 566 -5.41 23.76 -36.48
CA ARG A 566 -5.66 22.35 -36.78
C ARG A 566 -5.98 21.58 -35.49
N VAL A 567 -5.21 21.81 -34.44
CA VAL A 567 -5.39 21.15 -33.14
C VAL A 567 -6.74 21.54 -32.50
N LEU A 568 -7.17 22.79 -32.63
CA LEU A 568 -8.50 23.25 -32.16
C LEU A 568 -9.67 22.61 -32.92
N GLU A 569 -9.53 22.37 -34.22
CA GLU A 569 -10.63 21.85 -35.07
C GLU A 569 -11.09 20.45 -34.66
N TYR A 570 -10.17 19.63 -34.15
CA TYR A 570 -10.44 18.24 -33.76
C TYR A 570 -10.56 18.05 -32.24
N TYR A 571 -10.46 19.12 -31.46
CA TYR A 571 -10.56 18.99 -30.02
C TYR A 571 -11.99 18.71 -29.57
N ASP A 572 -12.13 17.68 -28.75
CA ASP A 572 -13.39 17.19 -28.21
C ASP A 572 -13.32 17.25 -26.68
N GLY A 573 -13.73 18.39 -26.13
CA GLY A 573 -13.66 18.72 -24.71
C GLY A 573 -14.02 20.18 -24.45
N ILE A 574 -13.75 20.66 -23.23
CA ILE A 574 -13.92 22.09 -22.88
C ILE A 574 -12.55 22.75 -22.89
N LEU A 575 -12.35 23.71 -23.79
CA LEU A 575 -11.12 24.47 -23.92
C LEU A 575 -11.38 25.95 -23.60
N VAL A 576 -10.59 26.51 -22.71
CA VAL A 576 -10.63 27.93 -22.35
C VAL A 576 -9.31 28.57 -22.74
N LEU A 577 -9.37 29.58 -23.60
CA LEU A 577 -8.24 30.39 -24.02
C LEU A 577 -8.31 31.72 -23.28
N THR A 578 -7.20 32.19 -22.72
CA THR A 578 -7.12 33.57 -22.22
C THR A 578 -6.19 34.39 -23.08
N SER A 579 -6.56 35.66 -23.30
CA SER A 579 -5.75 36.61 -24.07
C SER A 579 -5.78 37.99 -23.43
N ASN A 580 -4.66 38.69 -23.47
CA ASN A 580 -4.56 40.10 -23.10
C ASN A 580 -4.59 41.02 -24.33
N ARG A 581 -4.48 40.47 -25.56
CA ARG A 581 -4.33 41.24 -26.81
C ARG A 581 -5.37 40.83 -27.85
N VAL A 582 -6.42 41.66 -28.00
CA VAL A 582 -7.63 41.29 -28.77
C VAL A 582 -7.54 41.67 -30.25
N GLY A 583 -6.78 42.71 -30.58
CA GLY A 583 -6.89 43.35 -31.90
C GLY A 583 -5.84 42.99 -32.93
N THR A 584 -5.26 41.80 -32.78
CA THR A 584 -4.32 41.21 -33.75
C THR A 584 -4.66 39.74 -33.92
N PHE A 585 -5.94 39.35 -33.94
CA PHE A 585 -6.31 37.95 -34.08
C PHE A 585 -6.44 37.50 -35.52
N ASP A 586 -5.87 36.34 -35.85
CA ASP A 586 -6.13 35.70 -37.13
C ASP A 586 -7.63 35.39 -37.28
N GLU A 587 -8.25 35.86 -38.37
CA GLU A 587 -9.68 35.69 -38.61
C GLU A 587 -10.12 34.22 -38.61
N ALA A 588 -9.22 33.28 -38.90
CA ALA A 588 -9.49 31.85 -38.88
C ALA A 588 -9.84 31.30 -37.48
N PHE A 589 -9.56 32.04 -36.40
CA PHE A 589 -10.00 31.67 -35.04
C PHE A 589 -11.48 31.96 -34.80
N LYS A 590 -12.05 32.97 -35.46
CA LYS A 590 -13.46 33.36 -35.28
C LYS A 590 -14.43 32.24 -35.64
N SER A 591 -14.06 31.36 -36.57
CA SER A 591 -14.87 30.20 -36.98
C SER A 591 -14.74 28.99 -36.07
N ARG A 592 -13.74 28.96 -35.17
CA ARG A 592 -13.46 27.84 -34.25
C ARG A 592 -13.82 28.15 -32.79
N ILE A 593 -13.98 29.41 -32.44
CA ILE A 593 -14.39 29.85 -31.10
C ILE A 593 -15.91 29.94 -31.04
N GLN A 594 -16.56 29.14 -30.20
CA GLN A 594 -18.01 29.19 -30.02
C GLN A 594 -18.44 30.39 -29.17
N LEU A 595 -17.61 30.79 -28.20
CA LEU A 595 -17.91 31.93 -27.32
C LEU A 595 -16.67 32.78 -27.08
N ALA A 596 -16.75 34.06 -27.42
CA ALA A 596 -15.75 35.06 -27.04
C ALA A 596 -16.35 36.00 -25.99
N LEU A 597 -15.71 36.08 -24.81
CA LEU A 597 -16.12 36.93 -23.69
C LEU A 597 -15.11 38.05 -23.46
N HIS A 598 -15.60 39.28 -23.56
CA HIS A 598 -14.82 40.47 -23.27
C HIS A 598 -14.90 40.83 -21.77
N TYR A 599 -13.74 40.99 -21.15
CA TYR A 599 -13.58 41.46 -19.78
C TYR A 599 -13.02 42.89 -19.78
N PRO A 600 -13.89 43.92 -19.76
CA PRO A 600 -13.46 45.30 -19.67
C PRO A 600 -12.87 45.62 -18.29
N SER A 601 -12.21 46.77 -18.19
CA SER A 601 -11.82 47.35 -16.91
C SER A 601 -13.01 47.43 -15.94
N LEU A 602 -12.78 47.03 -14.69
CA LEU A 602 -13.82 46.93 -13.67
C LEU A 602 -14.38 48.30 -13.31
N ASN A 603 -15.70 48.46 -13.30
CA ASN A 603 -16.36 49.67 -12.80
C ASN A 603 -16.45 49.69 -11.25
N LYS A 604 -16.75 50.85 -10.67
CA LYS A 604 -16.85 51.02 -9.21
C LYS A 604 -17.84 50.04 -8.55
N SER A 605 -18.96 49.74 -9.18
CA SER A 605 -19.96 48.79 -8.67
C SER A 605 -19.41 47.36 -8.64
N GLN A 606 -18.71 46.94 -9.70
CA GLN A 606 -18.05 45.63 -9.78
C GLN A 606 -16.94 45.50 -8.74
N ARG A 607 -16.09 46.54 -8.56
CA ARG A 607 -15.07 46.57 -7.50
C ARG A 607 -15.67 46.46 -6.11
N CYS A 608 -16.78 47.15 -5.85
CA CYS A 608 -17.53 47.03 -4.59
C CYS A 608 -18.00 45.59 -4.34
N LYS A 609 -18.55 44.91 -5.37
CA LYS A 609 -18.93 43.49 -5.28
C LYS A 609 -17.72 42.59 -4.99
N ILE A 610 -16.59 42.82 -5.65
CA ILE A 610 -15.36 42.03 -5.45
C ILE A 610 -14.85 42.18 -4.01
N TRP A 611 -14.77 43.39 -3.48
CA TRP A 611 -14.39 43.65 -2.09
C TRP A 611 -15.33 42.91 -1.11
N LYS A 612 -16.65 43.04 -1.30
CA LYS A 612 -17.65 42.33 -0.47
C LYS A 612 -17.48 40.82 -0.55
N ASN A 613 -17.25 40.26 -1.74
CA ASN A 613 -17.04 38.82 -1.91
C ASN A 613 -15.81 38.32 -1.14
N PHE A 614 -14.69 39.07 -1.18
CA PHE A 614 -13.50 38.72 -0.40
C PHE A 614 -13.75 38.80 1.12
N PHE A 615 -14.40 39.87 1.60
CA PHE A 615 -14.67 40.01 3.03
C PHE A 615 -15.70 39.01 3.55
N ASN A 616 -16.76 38.72 2.79
CA ASN A 616 -17.71 37.67 3.14
C ASN A 616 -17.04 36.30 3.22
N ARG A 617 -16.09 36.02 2.34
CA ARG A 617 -15.28 34.80 2.40
C ARG A 617 -14.41 34.79 3.67
N LEU A 618 -13.77 35.89 4.02
CA LEU A 618 -12.99 35.99 5.26
C LEU A 618 -13.88 35.83 6.52
N LYS A 619 -15.09 36.41 6.52
CA LYS A 619 -16.10 36.18 7.57
C LYS A 619 -16.44 34.70 7.70
N SER A 620 -16.69 34.01 6.58
CA SER A 620 -17.05 32.58 6.58
C SER A 620 -15.93 31.66 7.09
N LEU A 621 -14.67 32.12 7.03
CA LEU A 621 -13.50 31.37 7.53
C LEU A 621 -13.24 31.62 9.02
N ASN A 622 -14.06 32.44 9.70
CA ASN A 622 -13.89 32.82 11.12
C ASN A 622 -12.47 33.27 11.47
N GLU A 623 -11.84 34.03 10.58
CA GLU A 623 -10.50 34.56 10.79
C GLU A 623 -10.53 35.58 11.96
N PRO A 624 -9.79 35.35 13.05
CA PRO A 624 -9.69 36.30 14.14
C PRO A 624 -8.94 37.56 13.67
N ASP A 625 -9.10 38.67 14.41
CA ASP A 625 -8.36 39.92 14.19
C ASP A 625 -8.70 40.69 12.90
N ILE A 626 -9.98 40.70 12.50
CA ILE A 626 -10.49 41.57 11.43
C ILE A 626 -11.66 42.41 11.95
N ASP A 627 -11.54 43.73 11.84
CA ASP A 627 -12.65 44.66 12.13
C ASP A 627 -13.56 44.76 10.90
N PHE A 628 -14.51 43.82 10.82
CA PHE A 628 -15.41 43.76 9.68
C PHE A 628 -16.38 44.94 9.60
N ASP A 629 -16.74 45.54 10.73
CA ASP A 629 -17.71 46.64 10.78
C ASP A 629 -17.11 47.92 10.21
N ASP A 630 -15.86 48.25 10.57
CA ASP A 630 -15.08 49.35 9.97
C ASP A 630 -14.91 49.17 8.46
N ILE A 631 -14.50 47.97 8.04
CA ILE A 631 -14.26 47.66 6.64
C ILE A 631 -15.55 47.73 5.81
N GLU A 632 -16.68 47.22 6.31
CA GLU A 632 -17.97 47.25 5.59
C GLU A 632 -18.46 48.67 5.33
N CYS A 633 -18.23 49.59 6.28
CA CYS A 633 -18.55 51.01 6.12
C CYS A 633 -17.68 51.67 5.04
N SER A 634 -16.44 51.24 4.87
CA SER A 634 -15.46 51.84 3.96
C SER A 634 -15.35 51.17 2.58
N VAL A 635 -16.13 50.13 2.27
CA VAL A 635 -16.05 49.43 0.96
C VAL A 635 -16.29 50.38 -0.22
N THR A 636 -17.18 51.36 -0.06
CA THR A 636 -17.49 52.34 -1.12
C THR A 636 -16.31 53.28 -1.43
N GLU A 637 -15.49 53.59 -0.42
CA GLU A 637 -14.24 54.34 -0.54
C GLU A 637 -13.15 53.47 -1.18
N LEU A 638 -12.96 52.25 -0.69
CA LEU A 638 -12.00 51.28 -1.26
C LEU A 638 -12.30 50.97 -2.73
N ALA A 639 -13.57 50.95 -3.13
CA ALA A 639 -13.98 50.73 -4.51
C ALA A 639 -13.80 51.97 -5.42
N ALA A 640 -13.57 53.16 -4.85
CA ALA A 640 -13.30 54.38 -5.62
C ALA A 640 -11.95 54.27 -6.35
N GLU A 641 -10.96 53.64 -5.73
CA GLU A 641 -9.66 53.35 -6.31
C GLU A 641 -9.78 52.43 -7.54
N GLU A 642 -9.03 52.73 -8.61
CA GLU A 642 -9.07 52.02 -9.90
C GLU A 642 -8.27 50.70 -9.88
N LEU A 643 -8.60 49.82 -8.94
CA LEU A 643 -7.91 48.54 -8.76
C LEU A 643 -8.57 47.40 -9.53
N ASN A 644 -7.76 46.54 -10.14
CA ASN A 644 -8.16 45.25 -10.70
C ASN A 644 -8.32 44.17 -9.61
N GLY A 645 -8.93 43.03 -9.93
CA GLY A 645 -9.21 41.98 -8.96
C GLY A 645 -7.96 41.38 -8.31
N ARG A 646 -6.84 41.29 -9.05
CA ARG A 646 -5.55 40.81 -8.51
C ARG A 646 -4.96 41.81 -7.52
N GLN A 647 -5.01 43.10 -7.83
CA GLN A 647 -4.57 44.18 -6.94
C GLN A 647 -5.39 44.22 -5.65
N ILE A 648 -6.73 44.09 -5.74
CA ILE A 648 -7.61 44.01 -4.54
C ILE A 648 -7.19 42.85 -3.64
N ARG A 649 -6.99 41.65 -4.20
CA ARG A 649 -6.54 40.48 -3.44
C ARG A 649 -5.17 40.70 -2.77
N ASN A 650 -4.23 41.28 -3.50
CA ASN A 650 -2.89 41.59 -3.00
C ASN A 650 -2.96 42.64 -1.88
N ALA A 651 -3.79 43.68 -2.03
CA ALA A 651 -4.00 44.69 -1.02
C ALA A 651 -4.53 44.08 0.28
N ILE A 652 -5.55 43.20 0.21
CA ILE A 652 -6.07 42.48 1.39
C ILE A 652 -4.98 41.65 2.05
N THR A 653 -4.24 40.86 1.27
CA THR A 653 -3.24 39.93 1.80
C THR A 653 -2.10 40.68 2.49
N THR A 654 -1.59 41.73 1.84
CA THR A 654 -0.51 42.57 2.40
C THR A 654 -0.99 43.34 3.63
N SER A 655 -2.24 43.83 3.62
CA SER A 655 -2.81 44.55 4.77
C SER A 655 -2.98 43.64 5.98
N ARG A 656 -3.34 42.36 5.77
CA ARG A 656 -3.37 41.35 6.83
C ARG A 656 -1.99 41.13 7.45
N GLN A 657 -0.96 41.03 6.62
CA GLN A 657 0.42 40.90 7.10
C GLN A 657 0.86 42.14 7.90
N LEU A 658 0.50 43.34 7.42
CA LEU A 658 0.78 44.60 8.11
C LEU A 658 0.07 44.68 9.47
N ALA A 659 -1.22 44.33 9.53
CA ALA A 659 -1.99 44.32 10.77
C ALA A 659 -1.41 43.32 11.78
N LYS A 660 -1.05 42.12 11.31
CA LYS A 660 -0.40 41.09 12.13
C LYS A 660 0.97 41.54 12.66
N PHE A 661 1.77 42.21 11.84
CA PHE A 661 3.05 42.79 12.27
C PHE A 661 2.87 43.88 13.35
N GLN A 662 1.78 44.65 13.27
CA GLN A 662 1.44 45.67 14.26
C GLN A 662 0.73 45.12 15.51
N GLY A 663 0.38 43.82 15.53
CA GLY A 663 -0.40 43.22 16.61
C GLY A 663 -1.80 43.80 16.75
N LYS A 664 -2.38 44.30 15.65
CA LYS A 664 -3.72 44.92 15.62
C LYS A 664 -4.65 44.15 14.69
N ALA A 665 -5.95 44.32 14.90
CA ALA A 665 -6.94 43.84 13.95
C ALA A 665 -6.81 44.58 12.60
N LEU A 666 -7.06 43.87 11.51
CA LEU A 666 -7.15 44.46 10.18
C LEU A 666 -8.29 45.47 10.16
N SER A 667 -7.98 46.69 9.75
CA SER A 667 -8.91 47.82 9.66
C SER A 667 -8.73 48.56 8.33
N TYR A 668 -9.65 49.46 8.01
CA TYR A 668 -9.60 50.31 6.83
C TYR A 668 -8.26 51.07 6.70
N GLN A 669 -7.69 51.54 7.81
CA GLN A 669 -6.40 52.26 7.81
C GLN A 669 -5.26 51.41 7.24
N HIS A 670 -5.23 50.11 7.53
CA HIS A 670 -4.22 49.20 6.99
C HIS A 670 -4.38 49.01 5.48
N LEU A 671 -5.62 48.85 5.01
CA LEU A 671 -5.95 48.75 3.59
C LEU A 671 -5.56 50.02 2.83
N GLN A 672 -5.94 51.18 3.35
CA GLN A 672 -5.61 52.47 2.75
C GLN A 672 -4.09 52.69 2.69
N HIS A 673 -3.36 52.32 3.74
CA HIS A 673 -1.90 52.39 3.76
C HIS A 673 -1.30 51.55 2.63
N VAL A 674 -1.67 50.27 2.54
CA VAL A 674 -1.15 49.37 1.51
C VAL A 674 -1.50 49.82 0.10
N ILE A 675 -2.73 50.27 -0.13
CA ILE A 675 -3.18 50.78 -1.43
C ILE A 675 -2.37 52.02 -1.81
N ARG A 676 -2.16 52.96 -0.88
CA ARG A 676 -1.37 54.17 -1.13
C ARG A 676 0.09 53.86 -1.46
N VAL A 677 0.72 52.92 -0.75
CA VAL A 677 2.11 52.53 -1.00
C VAL A 677 2.24 51.77 -2.32
N SER A 678 1.37 50.79 -2.58
CA SER A 678 1.39 50.01 -3.83
C SER A 678 1.07 50.89 -5.05
N GLY A 679 0.16 51.85 -4.88
CA GLY A 679 -0.24 52.79 -5.92
C GLY A 679 0.86 53.76 -6.37
N GLN A 680 1.92 53.98 -5.57
CA GLN A 680 3.06 54.82 -5.99
C GLN A 680 3.78 54.23 -7.20
N PHE A 681 3.95 52.90 -7.22
CA PHE A 681 4.56 52.21 -8.35
C PHE A 681 3.66 52.27 -9.60
N GLU A 682 2.35 52.10 -9.43
CA GLU A 682 1.39 52.18 -10.54
C GLU A 682 1.30 53.60 -11.12
N ALA A 683 1.30 54.62 -10.27
CA ALA A 683 1.37 56.01 -10.69
C ALA A 683 2.66 56.30 -11.48
N TYR A 684 3.79 55.76 -11.04
CA TYR A 684 5.05 55.85 -11.77
C TYR A 684 4.97 55.19 -13.16
N VAL A 685 4.43 53.97 -13.25
CA VAL A 685 4.24 53.26 -14.53
C VAL A 685 3.27 54.02 -15.45
N LYS A 686 2.15 54.52 -14.90
CA LYS A 686 1.14 55.29 -15.66
C LYS A 686 1.72 56.60 -16.20
N ASN A 687 2.54 57.29 -15.42
CA ASN A 687 3.26 58.48 -15.89
C ASN A 687 4.26 58.15 -17.00
N THR A 688 4.87 56.96 -16.95
CA THR A 688 5.80 56.49 -18.01
C THR A 688 5.05 56.16 -19.31
N LYS A 689 3.75 55.81 -19.24
CA LYS A 689 2.86 55.54 -20.39
C LYS A 689 2.00 56.74 -20.81
N GLU A 690 2.42 57.98 -20.50
CA GLU A 690 1.69 59.23 -20.81
C GLU A 690 0.25 59.30 -20.24
N GLY A 691 -0.04 58.59 -19.15
CA GLY A 691 -1.35 58.67 -18.49
C GLY A 691 -2.46 57.78 -19.07
N LEU A 692 -2.18 57.04 -20.15
CA LEU A 692 -3.14 56.14 -20.79
C LEU A 692 -3.39 54.88 -19.94
N SER A 693 -4.64 54.42 -19.87
CA SER A 693 -4.97 53.11 -19.27
C SER A 693 -4.43 51.96 -20.14
N ASP A 694 -4.25 50.76 -19.59
CA ASP A 694 -3.77 49.61 -20.38
C ASP A 694 -4.69 49.30 -21.59
N ASP A 695 -6.01 49.48 -21.43
CA ASP A 695 -6.98 49.38 -22.53
C ASP A 695 -6.80 50.50 -23.58
N GLN A 696 -6.45 51.72 -23.16
CA GLN A 696 -6.19 52.85 -24.06
C GLN A 696 -4.84 52.75 -24.77
N VAL A 697 -3.80 52.23 -24.09
CA VAL A 697 -2.51 51.92 -24.69
C VAL A 697 -2.66 50.83 -25.74
N ALA A 698 -3.44 49.78 -25.44
CA ALA A 698 -3.77 48.76 -26.42
C ALA A 698 -4.44 49.38 -27.67
N ARG A 699 -5.45 50.24 -27.48
CA ARG A 699 -6.10 50.97 -28.59
C ARG A 699 -5.13 51.89 -29.36
N ALA A 700 -4.26 52.61 -28.67
CA ALA A 700 -3.32 53.57 -29.27
C ALA A 700 -2.18 52.90 -30.06
N SER A 701 -1.79 51.69 -29.65
CA SER A 701 -0.74 50.90 -30.31
C SER A 701 -1.16 50.23 -31.64
N GLY A 702 -2.38 50.48 -32.13
CA GLY A 702 -2.86 49.98 -33.42
C GLY A 702 -3.42 48.55 -33.42
N ILE A 703 -3.69 48.00 -32.24
CA ILE A 703 -4.37 46.71 -32.03
C ILE A 703 -5.88 46.94 -32.34
N ARG A 704 -6.30 46.69 -33.59
CA ARG A 704 -7.62 47.04 -34.15
C ARG A 704 -8.74 46.14 -33.59
N PHE A 705 -9.87 46.73 -33.22
CA PHE A 705 -11.06 46.07 -32.66
C PHE A 705 -11.69 44.97 -33.52
#